data_AF-A0A381JQH6-F1
#
_entry.id   AF-A0A381JQH6-F1
#
_cell.length_a   1.000
_cell.length_b   1.000
_cell.length_c   1.000
_cell.angle_alpha   90.00
_cell.angle_beta   90.00
_cell.angle_gamma   90.00
#
_symmetry.space_group_name_H-M   'P 1'
#
loop_
_entity.id
_entity.type
_entity.pdbx_description
1 polymer ?
#
loop_
_entity_poly.entity_id
_entity_poly.type
_entity_poly.pdbx_seq_one_letter_code
_entity_poly.pdbx_strand_id
1 'polypeptide(L)'
;MKKIVAFLFLLFFSLGFAQDADGTVAVGEEQSGLLSGSEKILSFHADIDVDKNSGLSITEKIKVHSLGENIKRGIFRSLPLVRNLNDRTQKVKYNIVSVKKDGVDEDFHEEIEDGYLKVYVGNKDVILSPGDYNYEIKYTTEKQIGFFEKYDELYWNVNGNDWNFPVDSISARVNLPQGAGILQNSCYKGGYGSTSQDCMAKVLSEHSIEWSAKDLGSGEGLTIAVGFKKGIMVPPPPPTFLEKFGILIGGIIIFLGLLLYYYSTWKKYGVDPEMPTVYPQFNSPEDLSPASLGFINSESFKNKYLTAALVNLAIKGYVQIVEDEDPGIFGLFKSKQFTVKKLKNPDQDLAKEEINLMNNLFSNLSDSIKFDGKYDSKIEQAVRSFQSTLKFQHDTLLNAGNNSKKLILPILVILGVYFLGLFVSFTIFPEFEKVFLGIFILAILTVAFVIAIVLFKFYPGLFKIFLIFPVIALVLLGVLLYKGSDFTIDNNFNVCYIFIVLSFMSLVIYQFLIKRPSEEKLRKKSLIDGFKMYMGAAENQQIKFHNPPEMTPQSFEKLLPFAMVLGVDDIWGKKFDDLLKKMSYEYQSNWYVGSSMNHFAMASVLNSSLTQSIQSSATQPSSSGSSSGSGSGGGGFSGGGGGGGGGGGW
;
A
#
# COMPACT_ATOMS: atom_id res chain seq x y z
N MET A 1 10.00 24.01 12.86
CA MET A 1 10.95 23.49 13.88
C MET A 1 10.60 23.87 15.33
N LYS A 2 10.06 25.06 15.65
CA LYS A 2 9.65 25.38 17.04
C LYS A 2 8.33 24.77 17.55
N LYS A 3 7.52 24.15 16.68
CA LYS A 3 6.26 23.45 17.07
C LYS A 3 6.38 21.93 17.23
N ILE A 4 7.57 21.37 16.97
CA ILE A 4 7.88 19.93 17.14
C ILE A 4 8.52 19.67 18.52
N VAL A 5 9.14 20.69 19.13
CA VAL A 5 9.78 20.59 20.46
C VAL A 5 8.77 20.76 21.60
N ALA A 6 7.66 21.46 21.38
CA ALA A 6 6.61 21.64 22.40
C ALA A 6 5.70 20.40 22.58
N PHE A 7 5.72 19.46 21.64
CA PHE A 7 4.89 18.24 21.68
C PHE A 7 5.55 17.10 22.48
N LEU A 8 6.84 17.20 22.76
CA LEU A 8 7.64 16.18 23.47
C LEU A 8 7.74 16.40 24.99
N PHE A 9 7.19 17.49 25.53
CA PHE A 9 7.30 17.85 26.95
C PHE A 9 6.03 17.61 27.80
N LEU A 10 4.98 17.02 27.22
CA LEU A 10 3.65 16.92 27.84
C LEU A 10 3.14 15.47 28.01
N LEU A 11 4.03 14.48 27.98
CA LEU A 11 3.73 13.05 28.18
C LEU A 11 4.32 12.47 29.48
N PHE A 12 4.55 13.33 30.48
CA PHE A 12 5.15 12.92 31.76
C PHE A 12 4.42 13.57 32.95
N PHE A 13 3.09 13.45 33.04
CA PHE A 13 2.39 13.69 34.31
C PHE A 13 1.03 12.97 34.36
N SER A 14 0.71 12.46 35.55
CA SER A 14 -0.56 11.88 36.04
C SER A 14 -0.72 10.35 36.01
N LEU A 15 -0.01 9.70 36.94
CA LEU A 15 -0.65 8.78 37.90
C LEU A 15 -1.63 9.57 38.78
N GLY A 16 -2.79 9.00 39.10
CA GLY A 16 -3.55 9.41 40.29
C GLY A 16 -5.07 9.29 40.20
N PHE A 17 -5.59 8.30 40.92
CA PHE A 17 -6.85 8.25 41.66
C PHE A 17 -8.18 8.52 40.94
N ALA A 18 -9.06 7.51 40.97
CA ALA A 18 -10.48 7.71 41.22
C ALA A 18 -10.97 6.60 42.18
N GLN A 19 -11.44 7.05 43.33
CA GLN A 19 -12.08 6.30 44.40
C GLN A 19 -13.59 6.57 44.33
N ASP A 20 -14.36 5.72 45.02
CA ASP A 20 -15.79 5.80 45.36
C ASP A 20 -16.77 5.24 44.30
N ALA A 21 -17.85 4.54 44.65
CA ALA A 21 -18.55 4.42 45.92
C ALA A 21 -19.29 3.08 46.07
N ASP A 22 -19.58 2.82 47.35
CA ASP A 22 -20.28 1.72 47.98
C ASP A 22 -21.69 1.42 47.44
N GLY A 23 -22.10 0.16 47.57
CA GLY A 23 -23.40 -0.35 47.11
C GLY A 23 -23.71 -1.70 47.73
N THR A 24 -23.90 -1.73 49.05
CA THR A 24 -24.35 -2.89 49.82
C THR A 24 -25.76 -3.33 49.41
N VAL A 25 -25.92 -4.60 49.03
CA VAL A 25 -27.19 -5.33 49.16
C VAL A 25 -26.87 -6.71 49.75
N ALA A 26 -27.35 -6.93 50.96
CA ALA A 26 -27.29 -8.19 51.67
C ALA A 26 -28.40 -9.13 51.17
N VAL A 27 -28.06 -10.38 50.84
CA VAL A 27 -29.02 -11.49 50.75
C VAL A 27 -28.38 -12.76 51.32
N GLY A 28 -28.90 -13.18 52.48
CA GLY A 28 -29.14 -14.56 52.90
C GLY A 28 -27.99 -15.58 52.89
N GLU A 29 -27.43 -15.83 54.06
CA GLU A 29 -26.75 -17.10 54.37
C GLU A 29 -27.76 -18.25 54.38
N GLU A 30 -27.59 -19.22 53.49
CA GLU A 30 -28.03 -20.60 53.72
C GLU A 30 -26.80 -21.47 53.97
N GLN A 31 -26.74 -22.02 55.18
CA GLN A 31 -25.75 -23.00 55.62
C GLN A 31 -25.86 -24.28 54.78
N SER A 32 -24.81 -24.58 54.01
CA SER A 32 -24.51 -25.93 53.53
C SER A 32 -23.07 -26.28 53.91
N GLY A 33 -22.87 -27.50 54.39
CA GLY A 33 -21.69 -27.90 55.16
C GLY A 33 -20.35 -27.68 54.44
N LEU A 34 -19.41 -27.10 55.18
CA LEU A 34 -18.01 -26.91 54.81
C LEU A 34 -17.33 -28.21 54.32
N LEU A 35 -17.15 -28.32 53.00
CA LEU A 35 -15.96 -28.95 52.43
C LEU A 35 -14.92 -27.83 52.27
N SER A 36 -13.93 -27.79 53.15
CA SER A 36 -12.87 -26.77 53.13
C SER A 36 -11.83 -27.11 52.06
N GLY A 37 -11.70 -26.29 51.02
CA GLY A 37 -10.65 -26.38 50.00
C GLY A 37 -10.93 -25.49 48.77
N SER A 38 -9.97 -25.36 47.86
CA SER A 38 -10.17 -24.84 46.50
C SER A 38 -9.99 -25.96 45.50
N GLU A 39 -10.61 -25.87 44.32
CA GLU A 39 -10.33 -26.81 43.22
C GLU A 39 -8.85 -26.79 42.86
N LYS A 40 -8.26 -27.98 42.72
CA LYS A 40 -6.82 -28.14 42.46
C LYS A 40 -6.50 -29.49 41.85
N ILE A 41 -5.28 -29.58 41.30
CA ILE A 41 -4.71 -30.85 40.84
C ILE A 41 -3.91 -31.45 41.99
N LEU A 42 -4.38 -32.58 42.51
CA LEU A 42 -3.71 -33.31 43.60
C LEU A 42 -2.44 -34.00 43.12
N SER A 43 -2.48 -34.57 41.92
CA SER A 43 -1.31 -35.20 41.31
C SER A 43 -1.39 -35.19 39.79
N PHE A 44 -0.28 -34.84 39.14
CA PHE A 44 -0.09 -34.97 37.69
C PHE A 44 1.11 -35.89 37.42
N HIS A 45 0.92 -36.96 36.65
CA HIS A 45 1.99 -37.87 36.23
C HIS A 45 1.97 -38.08 34.72
N ALA A 46 3.12 -37.96 34.05
CA ALA A 46 3.26 -38.30 32.64
C ALA A 46 4.28 -39.42 32.41
N ASP A 47 3.84 -40.54 31.85
CA ASP A 47 4.71 -41.56 31.29
C ASP A 47 4.93 -41.27 29.80
N ILE A 48 6.19 -41.08 29.39
CA ILE A 48 6.59 -40.69 28.03
C ILE A 48 7.50 -41.77 27.47
N ASP A 49 6.98 -42.58 26.56
CA ASP A 49 7.73 -43.60 25.84
C ASP A 49 8.16 -43.06 24.48
N VAL A 50 9.48 -43.01 24.24
CA VAL A 50 10.06 -42.57 22.97
C VAL A 50 10.43 -43.77 22.11
N ASP A 51 9.93 -43.82 20.88
CA ASP A 51 10.27 -44.87 19.92
C ASP A 51 11.50 -44.51 19.06
N LYS A 52 12.00 -45.49 18.28
CA LYS A 52 13.17 -45.28 17.38
C LYS A 52 12.88 -44.39 16.16
N ASN A 53 11.60 -44.19 15.84
CA ASN A 53 11.13 -43.34 14.75
C ASN A 53 10.91 -41.89 15.21
N SER A 54 11.35 -41.53 16.43
CA SER A 54 11.12 -40.21 17.05
C SER A 54 9.63 -39.89 17.30
N GLY A 55 8.80 -40.92 17.37
CA GLY A 55 7.42 -40.86 17.87
C GLY A 55 7.40 -41.01 19.38
N LEU A 56 6.42 -40.35 20.01
CA LEU A 56 6.19 -40.39 21.44
C LEU A 56 4.81 -40.97 21.70
N SER A 57 4.73 -41.89 22.66
CA SER A 57 3.49 -42.35 23.28
C SER A 57 3.45 -41.80 24.69
N ILE A 58 2.46 -40.95 24.99
CA ILE A 58 2.32 -40.29 26.28
C ILE A 58 1.06 -40.82 26.97
N THR A 59 1.19 -41.13 28.26
CA THR A 59 0.07 -41.40 29.16
C THR A 59 0.11 -40.41 30.31
N GLU A 60 -0.87 -39.51 30.38
CA GLU A 60 -1.02 -38.54 31.46
C GLU A 60 -2.09 -39.01 32.45
N LYS A 61 -1.74 -39.05 33.73
CA LYS A 61 -2.65 -39.36 34.85
C LYS A 61 -2.82 -38.11 35.71
N ILE A 62 -4.04 -37.60 35.77
CA ILE A 62 -4.38 -36.31 36.38
C ILE A 62 -5.45 -36.55 37.44
N LYS A 63 -5.08 -36.42 38.71
CA LYS A 63 -6.02 -36.49 39.83
C LYS A 63 -6.41 -35.07 40.23
N VAL A 64 -7.70 -34.77 40.18
CA VAL A 64 -8.24 -33.44 40.52
C VAL A 64 -9.20 -33.52 41.69
N HIS A 65 -9.24 -32.46 42.47
CA HIS A 65 -10.28 -32.21 43.48
C HIS A 65 -11.28 -31.21 42.90
N SER A 66 -12.51 -31.66 42.65
CA SER A 66 -13.59 -30.82 42.13
C SER A 66 -14.54 -30.41 43.25
N LEU A 67 -14.96 -29.15 43.22
CA LEU A 67 -16.04 -28.61 44.05
C LEU A 67 -17.31 -28.39 43.23
N GLY A 68 -17.28 -28.75 41.93
CA GLY A 68 -18.34 -28.47 40.97
C GLY A 68 -18.41 -26.99 40.56
N GLU A 69 -17.32 -26.23 40.72
CA GLU A 69 -17.27 -24.79 40.42
C GLU A 69 -16.69 -24.49 39.05
N ASN A 70 -15.41 -24.78 38.81
CA ASN A 70 -14.79 -24.69 37.49
C ASN A 70 -14.67 -26.07 36.86
N ILE A 71 -14.48 -27.14 37.65
CA ILE A 71 -14.49 -28.54 37.19
C ILE A 71 -15.93 -29.07 37.27
N LYS A 72 -16.81 -28.57 36.40
CA LYS A 72 -18.25 -28.89 36.46
C LYS A 72 -18.60 -30.22 35.79
N ARG A 73 -18.01 -30.49 34.64
CA ARG A 73 -18.34 -31.60 33.73
C ARG A 73 -17.14 -32.49 33.47
N GLY A 74 -15.95 -31.95 33.71
CA GLY A 74 -14.68 -32.65 33.73
C GLY A 74 -13.54 -31.67 33.51
N ILE A 75 -12.47 -32.15 32.90
CA ILE A 75 -11.29 -31.35 32.59
C ILE A 75 -11.10 -31.23 31.08
N PHE A 76 -10.43 -30.18 30.64
CA PHE A 76 -9.89 -30.11 29.29
C PHE A 76 -8.36 -30.06 29.32
N ARG A 77 -7.75 -30.66 28.31
CA ARG A 77 -6.30 -30.71 28.12
C ARG A 77 -5.91 -29.99 26.84
N SER A 78 -5.04 -28.99 26.93
CA SER A 78 -4.54 -28.23 25.79
C SER A 78 -3.14 -28.71 25.37
N LEU A 79 -3.00 -29.06 24.09
CA LEU A 79 -1.75 -29.55 23.48
C LEU A 79 -1.35 -28.65 22.29
N PRO A 80 -0.14 -28.05 22.27
CA PRO A 80 0.24 -27.07 21.26
C PRO A 80 0.52 -27.72 19.90
N LEU A 81 -0.16 -27.27 18.83
CA LEU A 81 0.02 -27.82 17.48
C LEU A 81 1.28 -27.32 16.76
N VAL A 82 2.07 -26.48 17.43
CA VAL A 82 3.29 -25.87 16.92
C VAL A 82 4.39 -25.92 17.98
N ARG A 83 5.61 -26.25 17.56
CA ARG A 83 6.79 -26.29 18.42
C ARG A 83 7.99 -25.62 17.74
N ASN A 84 8.83 -24.95 18.52
CA ASN A 84 10.16 -24.51 18.08
C ASN A 84 11.21 -25.58 18.39
N LEU A 85 11.97 -26.00 17.38
CA LEU A 85 13.02 -27.01 17.50
C LEU A 85 14.18 -26.64 16.56
N ASN A 86 15.41 -26.56 17.07
CA ASN A 86 16.60 -26.16 16.31
C ASN A 86 16.40 -24.87 15.51
N ASP A 87 15.84 -23.83 16.15
CA ASP A 87 15.49 -22.53 15.54
C ASP A 87 14.47 -22.62 14.39
N ARG A 88 13.70 -23.71 14.32
CA ARG A 88 12.64 -23.91 13.32
C ARG A 88 11.30 -24.19 13.99
N THR A 89 10.29 -23.45 13.55
CA THR A 89 8.89 -23.69 13.89
C THR A 89 8.36 -24.89 13.10
N GLN A 90 7.88 -25.93 13.79
CA GLN A 90 7.34 -27.14 13.17
C GLN A 90 5.91 -27.40 13.65
N LYS A 91 5.05 -27.83 12.73
CA LYS A 91 3.72 -28.34 13.07
C LYS A 91 3.84 -29.75 13.64
N VAL A 92 3.18 -29.96 14.76
CA VAL A 92 3.04 -31.27 15.41
C VAL A 92 1.58 -31.70 15.37
N LYS A 93 1.37 -33.01 15.33
CA LYS A 93 0.04 -33.61 15.38
C LYS A 93 -0.03 -34.48 16.63
N TYR A 94 -1.19 -34.47 17.26
CA TYR A 94 -1.54 -35.40 18.32
C TYR A 94 -2.64 -36.33 17.83
N ASN A 95 -2.60 -37.58 18.29
CA ASN A 95 -3.63 -38.56 18.07
C ASN A 95 -4.06 -39.13 19.42
N ILE A 96 -5.26 -38.80 19.86
CA ILE A 96 -5.81 -39.29 21.14
C ILE A 96 -6.16 -40.76 20.97
N VAL A 97 -5.61 -41.61 21.85
CA VAL A 97 -5.75 -43.07 21.80
C VAL A 97 -6.86 -43.53 22.74
N SER A 98 -6.89 -43.02 23.96
CA SER A 98 -7.92 -43.36 24.95
C SER A 98 -8.03 -42.32 26.05
N VAL A 99 -9.23 -42.18 26.62
CA VAL A 99 -9.52 -41.31 27.76
C VAL A 99 -10.31 -42.10 28.79
N LYS A 100 -9.92 -42.02 30.08
CA LYS A 100 -10.61 -42.69 31.18
C LYS A 100 -10.85 -41.77 32.35
N LYS A 101 -11.93 -42.01 33.09
CA LYS A 101 -12.25 -41.43 34.40
C LYS A 101 -12.44 -42.55 35.42
N ASP A 102 -11.68 -42.49 36.50
CA ASP A 102 -11.68 -43.49 37.59
C ASP A 102 -11.48 -44.94 37.10
N GLY A 103 -10.66 -45.10 36.06
CA GLY A 103 -10.32 -46.39 35.45
C GLY A 103 -11.31 -46.92 34.41
N VAL A 104 -12.44 -46.23 34.21
CA VAL A 104 -13.47 -46.57 33.20
C VAL A 104 -13.34 -45.63 32.01
N ASP A 105 -13.61 -46.12 30.80
CA ASP A 105 -13.60 -45.30 29.59
C ASP A 105 -14.61 -44.14 29.72
N GLU A 106 -14.20 -42.94 29.31
CA GLU A 106 -14.98 -41.70 29.44
C GLU A 106 -15.15 -41.03 28.08
N ASP A 107 -16.28 -40.35 27.89
CA ASP A 107 -16.54 -39.54 26.70
C ASP A 107 -15.53 -38.37 26.60
N PHE A 108 -15.09 -38.07 25.38
CA PHE A 108 -14.28 -36.90 25.10
C PHE A 108 -14.59 -36.33 23.72
N HIS A 109 -14.24 -35.06 23.52
CA HIS A 109 -14.24 -34.43 22.21
C HIS A 109 -13.02 -33.53 22.01
N GLU A 110 -12.68 -33.31 20.75
CA GLU A 110 -11.51 -32.55 20.33
C GLU A 110 -11.93 -31.26 19.63
N GLU A 111 -11.33 -30.14 20.01
CA GLU A 111 -11.48 -28.85 19.33
C GLU A 111 -10.12 -28.22 19.05
N ILE A 112 -9.98 -27.55 17.91
CA ILE A 112 -8.77 -26.79 17.58
C ILE A 112 -9.09 -25.31 17.77
N GLU A 113 -8.41 -24.68 18.72
CA GLU A 113 -8.60 -23.27 19.08
C GLU A 113 -7.24 -22.64 19.39
N ASP A 114 -6.99 -21.43 18.88
CA ASP A 114 -5.78 -20.63 19.14
C ASP A 114 -4.44 -21.37 18.95
N GLY A 115 -4.37 -22.32 18.02
CA GLY A 115 -3.15 -23.09 17.75
C GLY A 115 -2.91 -24.28 18.71
N TYR A 116 -3.89 -24.61 19.54
CA TYR A 116 -3.88 -25.78 20.43
C TYR A 116 -4.96 -26.79 20.00
N LEU A 117 -4.69 -28.07 20.24
CA LEU A 117 -5.70 -29.11 20.32
C LEU A 117 -6.20 -29.15 21.76
N LYS A 118 -7.47 -28.81 21.98
CA LYS A 118 -8.17 -28.95 23.25
C LYS A 118 -8.92 -30.29 23.26
N VAL A 119 -8.60 -31.13 24.25
CA VAL A 119 -9.28 -32.40 24.49
C VAL A 119 -10.15 -32.23 25.72
N TYR A 120 -11.45 -32.10 25.53
CA TYR A 120 -12.42 -31.99 26.60
C TYR A 120 -12.85 -33.38 27.06
N VAL A 121 -12.55 -33.70 28.31
CA VAL A 121 -12.83 -34.99 28.95
C VAL A 121 -14.03 -34.84 29.87
N GLY A 122 -15.03 -35.70 29.67
CA GLY A 122 -16.30 -35.67 30.38
C GLY A 122 -17.50 -35.45 29.45
N ASN A 123 -18.70 -35.51 30.02
CA ASN A 123 -19.95 -35.41 29.28
C ASN A 123 -20.62 -34.06 29.54
N LYS A 124 -20.96 -33.35 28.45
CA LYS A 124 -21.61 -32.03 28.50
C LYS A 124 -22.96 -32.03 29.24
N ASP A 125 -23.61 -33.17 29.37
CA ASP A 125 -24.94 -33.32 29.97
C ASP A 125 -24.87 -33.76 31.44
N VAL A 126 -23.67 -34.03 31.98
CA VAL A 126 -23.45 -34.49 33.36
C VAL A 126 -22.72 -33.42 34.18
N ILE A 127 -23.20 -33.15 35.39
CA ILE A 127 -22.51 -32.30 36.38
C ILE A 127 -21.90 -33.23 37.44
N LEU A 128 -20.60 -33.05 37.69
CA LEU A 128 -19.85 -33.78 38.68
C LEU A 128 -20.27 -33.36 40.09
N SER A 129 -20.34 -34.34 41.00
CA SER A 129 -20.50 -34.05 42.42
C SER A 129 -19.15 -33.64 43.00
N PRO A 130 -19.11 -32.81 44.06
CA PRO A 130 -17.86 -32.50 44.73
C PRO A 130 -17.11 -33.77 45.16
N GLY A 131 -15.82 -33.87 44.82
CA GLY A 131 -15.04 -35.07 45.06
C GLY A 131 -13.73 -35.13 44.27
N ASP A 132 -13.01 -36.22 44.49
CA ASP A 132 -11.76 -36.51 43.79
C ASP A 132 -12.02 -37.36 42.55
N TYR A 133 -11.47 -36.95 41.40
CA TYR A 133 -11.59 -37.66 40.13
C TYR A 133 -10.22 -37.96 39.53
N ASN A 134 -10.05 -39.16 38.98
CA ASN A 134 -8.80 -39.59 38.33
C ASN A 134 -9.00 -39.68 36.82
N TYR A 135 -8.32 -38.83 36.07
CA TYR A 135 -8.33 -38.86 34.62
C TYR A 135 -7.06 -39.52 34.07
N GLU A 136 -7.20 -40.33 33.03
CA GLU A 136 -6.09 -40.88 32.25
C GLU A 136 -6.28 -40.52 30.78
N ILE A 137 -5.33 -39.79 30.19
CA ILE A 137 -5.34 -39.39 28.78
C ILE A 137 -4.12 -40.02 28.11
N LYS A 138 -4.36 -40.87 27.11
CA LYS A 138 -3.31 -41.49 26.31
C LYS A 138 -3.33 -40.96 24.90
N TYR A 139 -2.17 -40.53 24.39
CA TYR A 139 -2.06 -39.99 23.04
C TYR A 139 -0.67 -40.22 22.44
N THR A 140 -0.57 -40.13 21.11
CA THR A 140 0.70 -40.20 20.38
C THR A 140 1.00 -38.90 19.65
N THR A 141 2.28 -38.59 19.49
CA THR A 141 2.75 -37.43 18.72
C THR A 141 4.10 -37.71 18.08
N GLU A 142 4.44 -36.98 17.02
CA GLU A 142 5.69 -37.12 16.28
C GLU A 142 6.46 -35.79 16.27
N LYS A 143 7.73 -35.83 15.84
CA LYS A 143 8.60 -34.64 15.65
C LYS A 143 8.91 -33.88 16.94
N GLN A 144 9.05 -34.59 18.05
CA GLN A 144 9.36 -34.00 19.36
C GLN A 144 10.84 -34.12 19.78
N ILE A 145 11.67 -34.76 18.96
CA ILE A 145 13.10 -34.97 19.24
C ILE A 145 13.94 -33.93 18.50
N GLY A 146 14.76 -33.18 19.25
CA GLY A 146 15.80 -32.28 18.75
C GLY A 146 17.05 -33.03 18.33
N PHE A 147 17.53 -32.75 17.12
CA PHE A 147 18.74 -33.37 16.58
C PHE A 147 19.89 -32.35 16.62
N PHE A 148 20.81 -32.48 17.57
CA PHE A 148 21.98 -31.59 17.70
C PHE A 148 23.24 -32.26 17.16
N GLU A 149 24.33 -31.51 17.00
CA GLU A 149 25.57 -32.06 16.42
C GLU A 149 26.12 -33.27 17.21
N LYS A 150 26.06 -33.21 18.55
CA LYS A 150 26.70 -34.18 19.46
C LYS A 150 25.73 -35.13 20.18
N TYR A 151 24.46 -34.75 20.30
CA TYR A 151 23.44 -35.50 21.04
C TYR A 151 22.07 -35.28 20.38
N ASP A 152 21.13 -36.16 20.69
CA ASP A 152 19.70 -35.95 20.41
C ASP A 152 19.02 -35.64 21.75
N GLU A 153 17.96 -34.83 21.75
CA GLU A 153 17.32 -34.34 22.98
C GLU A 153 15.79 -34.39 22.90
N LEU A 154 15.18 -34.85 24.00
CA LEU A 154 13.77 -34.57 24.28
C LEU A 154 13.69 -33.42 25.27
N TYR A 155 13.10 -32.32 24.83
CA TYR A 155 12.75 -31.17 25.67
C TYR A 155 11.22 -31.04 25.73
N TRP A 156 10.60 -31.19 26.90
CA TRP A 156 9.16 -31.44 27.04
C TRP A 156 8.54 -30.66 28.21
N ASN A 157 7.40 -30.01 27.94
CA ASN A 157 6.55 -29.44 28.99
C ASN A 157 5.60 -30.52 29.50
N VAL A 158 5.66 -30.87 30.79
CA VAL A 158 4.87 -31.97 31.36
C VAL A 158 3.40 -31.58 31.43
N ASN A 159 3.04 -30.64 32.30
CA ASN A 159 1.67 -30.11 32.39
C ASN A 159 1.45 -28.90 31.47
N GLY A 160 2.46 -28.07 31.27
CA GLY A 160 2.33 -26.77 30.58
C GLY A 160 2.03 -25.62 31.55
N ASN A 161 1.96 -24.40 31.01
CA ASN A 161 1.78 -23.18 31.80
C ASN A 161 0.35 -22.61 31.75
N ASP A 162 -0.57 -23.20 30.97
CA ASP A 162 -1.95 -22.72 30.84
C ASP A 162 -2.93 -23.49 31.72
N TRP A 163 -2.47 -24.04 32.85
CA TRP A 163 -3.36 -24.66 33.85
C TRP A 163 -3.93 -23.61 34.80
N ASN A 164 -5.26 -23.57 34.90
CA ASN A 164 -6.00 -22.63 35.78
C ASN A 164 -6.02 -23.07 37.25
N PHE A 165 -5.37 -24.18 37.59
CA PHE A 165 -5.39 -24.77 38.92
C PHE A 165 -3.97 -24.97 39.45
N PRO A 166 -3.73 -24.76 40.76
CA PRO A 166 -2.47 -25.16 41.38
C PRO A 166 -2.32 -26.69 41.37
N VAL A 167 -1.07 -27.16 41.39
CA VAL A 167 -0.70 -28.58 41.37
C VAL A 167 0.10 -28.93 42.61
N ASP A 168 -0.45 -29.80 43.48
CA ASP A 168 0.22 -30.22 44.71
C ASP A 168 1.48 -31.06 44.41
N SER A 169 1.37 -31.99 43.46
CA SER A 169 2.49 -32.86 43.06
C SER A 169 2.49 -33.16 41.56
N ILE A 170 3.67 -33.08 40.95
CA ILE A 170 3.86 -33.38 39.52
C ILE A 170 5.08 -34.26 39.32
N SER A 171 4.99 -35.19 38.37
CA SER A 171 6.11 -36.03 37.97
C SER A 171 6.02 -36.43 36.51
N ALA A 172 7.17 -36.79 35.94
CA ALA A 172 7.25 -37.32 34.59
C ALA A 172 8.34 -38.39 34.50
N ARG A 173 8.06 -39.48 33.81
CA ARG A 173 9.01 -40.53 33.49
C ARG A 173 9.22 -40.59 32.00
N VAL A 174 10.47 -40.54 31.57
CA VAL A 174 10.85 -40.71 30.16
C VAL A 174 11.55 -42.05 30.01
N ASN A 175 11.03 -42.88 29.11
CA ASN A 175 11.66 -44.11 28.67
C ASN A 175 12.18 -43.94 27.24
N LEU A 176 13.49 -43.99 27.09
CA LEU A 176 14.18 -43.90 25.80
C LEU A 176 14.38 -45.31 25.21
N PRO A 177 14.59 -45.43 23.88
CA PRO A 177 14.92 -46.71 23.26
C PRO A 177 16.18 -47.34 23.88
N GLN A 178 16.22 -48.67 23.91
CA GLN A 178 17.40 -49.39 24.37
C GLN A 178 18.65 -48.96 23.59
N GLY A 179 19.73 -48.63 24.31
CA GLY A 179 20.97 -48.13 23.72
C GLY A 179 21.06 -46.59 23.63
N ALA A 180 20.02 -45.85 24.00
CA ALA A 180 20.02 -44.38 24.01
C ALA A 180 21.15 -43.79 24.86
N GLY A 181 21.38 -44.29 26.07
CA GLY A 181 22.45 -43.81 26.96
C GLY A 181 22.30 -42.34 27.32
N ILE A 182 21.68 -42.06 28.45
CA ILE A 182 21.45 -40.69 28.93
C ILE A 182 22.81 -39.97 29.14
N LEU A 183 22.97 -38.81 28.50
CA LEU A 183 24.19 -38.00 28.56
C LEU A 183 24.03 -36.81 29.50
N GLN A 184 22.87 -36.16 29.47
CA GLN A 184 22.56 -34.97 30.25
C GLN A 184 21.07 -34.90 30.56
N ASN A 185 20.72 -34.23 31.65
CA ASN A 185 19.34 -33.94 32.00
C ASN A 185 19.21 -32.57 32.66
N SER A 186 18.03 -31.97 32.57
CA SER A 186 17.68 -30.74 33.26
C SER A 186 16.18 -30.72 33.54
N CYS A 187 15.77 -29.95 34.54
CA CYS A 187 14.37 -29.66 34.79
C CYS A 187 14.20 -28.21 35.24
N TYR A 188 13.02 -27.66 34.98
CA TYR A 188 12.65 -26.29 35.33
C TYR A 188 11.24 -26.27 35.90
N LYS A 189 11.06 -25.54 37.00
CA LYS A 189 9.76 -25.31 37.65
C LYS A 189 9.41 -23.82 37.58
N GLY A 190 8.14 -23.52 37.31
CA GLY A 190 7.56 -22.20 37.52
C GLY A 190 6.78 -21.69 36.32
N GLY A 191 6.46 -20.40 36.37
CA GLY A 191 5.81 -19.70 35.26
C GLY A 191 6.66 -19.69 33.99
N TYR A 192 6.00 -19.35 32.90
CA TYR A 192 6.58 -19.31 31.58
C TYR A 192 7.78 -18.35 31.49
N GLY A 193 8.95 -18.89 31.12
CA GLY A 193 10.23 -18.16 31.08
C GLY A 193 11.05 -18.25 32.37
N SER A 194 10.55 -18.96 33.39
CA SER A 194 11.32 -19.28 34.61
C SER A 194 12.55 -20.14 34.27
N THR A 195 13.65 -19.89 34.99
CA THR A 195 14.87 -20.69 34.96
C THR A 195 15.11 -21.44 36.29
N SER A 196 14.14 -21.40 37.20
CA SER A 196 14.24 -22.07 38.51
C SER A 196 14.30 -23.59 38.32
N GLN A 197 15.27 -24.24 38.96
CA GLN A 197 15.48 -25.69 38.94
C GLN A 197 14.96 -26.36 40.22
N ASP A 198 13.88 -25.84 40.80
CA ASP A 198 13.21 -26.39 41.98
C ASP A 198 12.42 -27.68 41.64
N CYS A 199 13.16 -28.71 41.26
CA CYS A 199 12.67 -30.00 40.82
C CYS A 199 13.76 -31.06 41.03
N MET A 200 13.37 -32.32 41.20
CA MET A 200 14.28 -33.44 41.41
C MET A 200 14.33 -34.32 40.16
N ALA A 201 15.52 -34.76 39.78
CA ALA A 201 15.74 -35.74 38.71
C ALA A 201 16.37 -37.01 39.29
N LYS A 202 15.85 -38.19 38.90
CA LYS A 202 16.35 -39.50 39.32
C LYS A 202 16.52 -40.40 38.09
N VAL A 203 17.77 -40.71 37.76
CA VAL A 203 18.09 -41.69 36.72
C VAL A 203 17.77 -43.09 37.25
N LEU A 204 16.88 -43.81 36.56
CA LEU A 204 16.45 -45.16 36.96
C LEU A 204 17.29 -46.24 36.27
N SER A 205 17.73 -45.96 35.03
CA SER A 205 18.61 -46.83 34.23
C SER A 205 19.30 -46.01 33.12
N GLU A 206 20.15 -46.65 32.30
CA GLU A 206 20.78 -46.03 31.12
C GLU A 206 19.79 -45.47 30.07
N HIS A 207 18.50 -45.82 30.16
CA HIS A 207 17.46 -45.44 29.21
C HIS A 207 16.15 -44.98 29.87
N SER A 208 16.13 -44.79 31.20
CA SER A 208 14.94 -44.34 31.91
C SER A 208 15.31 -43.36 33.02
N ILE A 209 14.56 -42.26 33.09
CA ILE A 209 14.76 -41.16 34.04
C ILE A 209 13.41 -40.58 34.46
N GLU A 210 13.31 -40.19 35.72
CA GLU A 210 12.11 -39.65 36.33
C GLU A 210 12.39 -38.29 36.97
N TRP A 211 11.46 -37.36 36.80
CA TRP A 211 11.47 -36.05 37.44
C TRP A 211 10.25 -35.87 38.34
N SER A 212 10.41 -35.06 39.38
CA SER A 212 9.31 -34.68 40.26
C SER A 212 9.45 -33.26 40.80
N ALA A 213 8.32 -32.62 41.09
CA ALA A 213 8.22 -31.32 41.75
C ALA A 213 6.92 -31.26 42.58
N LYS A 214 6.85 -30.29 43.50
CA LYS A 214 5.70 -30.06 44.39
C LYS A 214 5.35 -28.58 44.44
N ASP A 215 4.13 -28.30 44.89
CA ASP A 215 3.63 -26.95 45.19
C ASP A 215 3.81 -25.99 44.01
N LEU A 216 3.16 -26.32 42.88
CA LEU A 216 3.12 -25.45 41.70
C LEU A 216 1.88 -24.55 41.79
N GLY A 217 2.08 -23.25 41.63
CA GLY A 217 0.99 -22.28 41.53
C GLY A 217 0.17 -22.45 40.24
N SER A 218 -0.99 -21.78 40.17
CA SER A 218 -1.74 -21.66 38.92
C SER A 218 -0.84 -21.00 37.86
N GLY A 219 -0.81 -21.56 36.65
CA GLY A 219 0.04 -21.11 35.56
C GLY A 219 1.51 -21.56 35.61
N GLU A 220 1.91 -22.31 36.65
CA GLU A 220 3.25 -22.88 36.74
C GLU A 220 3.33 -24.28 36.13
N GLY A 221 4.47 -24.58 35.52
CA GLY A 221 4.72 -25.86 34.85
C GLY A 221 6.02 -26.52 35.28
N LEU A 222 6.09 -27.83 35.04
CA LEU A 222 7.34 -28.60 35.02
C LEU A 222 7.77 -28.81 33.56
N THR A 223 8.97 -28.35 33.23
CA THR A 223 9.63 -28.60 31.94
C THR A 223 10.85 -29.48 32.18
N ILE A 224 11.00 -30.53 31.37
CA ILE A 224 12.11 -31.49 31.48
C ILE A 224 12.92 -31.52 30.18
N ALA A 225 14.20 -31.80 30.30
CA ALA A 225 15.09 -32.01 29.18
C ALA A 225 15.97 -33.24 29.42
N VAL A 226 16.11 -34.11 28.42
CA VAL A 226 17.03 -35.23 28.44
C VAL A 226 17.76 -35.36 27.11
N GLY A 227 19.08 -35.21 27.16
CA GLY A 227 19.98 -35.45 26.04
C GLY A 227 20.56 -36.85 26.10
N PHE A 228 20.58 -37.55 24.98
CA PHE A 228 21.04 -38.93 24.84
C PHE A 228 21.91 -39.11 23.59
N LYS A 229 22.55 -40.28 23.46
CA LYS A 229 23.52 -40.55 22.37
C LYS A 229 22.86 -40.36 21.01
N LYS A 230 23.59 -39.64 20.16
CA LYS A 230 23.22 -39.41 18.76
C LYS A 230 23.23 -40.70 17.94
N GLY A 231 22.35 -40.76 16.94
CA GLY A 231 22.35 -41.82 15.92
C GLY A 231 21.47 -43.01 16.27
N ILE A 232 20.75 -42.94 17.39
CA ILE A 232 19.67 -43.88 17.72
C ILE A 232 18.36 -43.48 17.02
N MET A 233 18.18 -42.18 16.75
CA MET A 233 17.00 -41.61 16.10
C MET A 233 17.27 -41.34 14.62
N VAL A 234 16.25 -41.50 13.78
CA VAL A 234 16.32 -41.19 12.34
C VAL A 234 15.88 -39.74 12.11
N PRO A 235 16.77 -38.82 11.67
CA PRO A 235 16.38 -37.45 11.34
C PRO A 235 15.53 -37.42 10.06
N PRO A 236 14.64 -36.42 9.88
CA PRO A 236 13.93 -36.23 8.62
C PRO A 236 14.93 -35.93 7.48
N PRO A 237 14.60 -36.32 6.22
CA PRO A 237 15.49 -36.08 5.09
C PRO A 237 15.72 -34.58 4.89
N PRO A 238 16.94 -34.16 4.49
CA PRO A 238 17.20 -32.77 4.17
C PRO A 238 16.37 -32.32 2.96
N PRO A 239 16.00 -31.03 2.90
CA PRO A 239 15.20 -30.53 1.80
C PRO A 239 15.93 -30.65 0.46
N THR A 240 15.17 -30.93 -0.60
CA THR A 240 15.72 -31.11 -1.95
C THR A 240 16.20 -29.77 -2.52
N PHE A 241 17.05 -29.83 -3.55
CA PHE A 241 17.53 -28.61 -4.25
C PHE A 241 16.38 -27.75 -4.78
N LEU A 242 15.32 -28.38 -5.31
CA LEU A 242 14.15 -27.66 -5.82
C LEU A 242 13.30 -27.04 -4.70
N GLU A 243 13.18 -27.69 -3.55
CA GLU A 243 12.51 -27.08 -2.38
C GLU A 243 13.28 -25.86 -1.87
N LYS A 244 14.62 -25.92 -1.92
CA LYS A 244 15.50 -24.84 -1.47
C LYS A 244 15.55 -23.66 -2.44
N PHE A 245 15.62 -23.91 -3.75
CA PHE A 245 15.89 -22.86 -4.76
C PHE A 245 14.81 -22.69 -5.82
N GLY A 246 13.76 -23.52 -5.84
CA GLY A 246 12.76 -23.53 -6.92
C GLY A 246 12.05 -22.20 -7.12
N ILE A 247 11.66 -21.52 -6.04
CA ILE A 247 11.00 -20.21 -6.10
C ILE A 247 11.96 -19.14 -6.64
N LEU A 248 13.23 -19.17 -6.23
CA LEU A 248 14.25 -18.25 -6.72
C LEU A 248 14.50 -18.43 -8.22
N ILE A 249 14.71 -19.67 -8.66
CA ILE A 249 14.95 -20.00 -10.08
C ILE A 249 13.73 -19.61 -10.92
N GLY A 250 12.52 -19.96 -10.49
CA GLY A 250 11.28 -19.58 -11.15
C GLY A 250 11.13 -18.06 -11.24
N GLY A 251 11.38 -17.35 -10.15
CA GLY A 251 11.35 -15.88 -10.11
C GLY A 251 12.33 -15.24 -11.10
N ILE A 252 13.57 -15.75 -11.18
CA ILE A 252 14.59 -15.26 -12.13
C ILE A 252 14.16 -15.50 -13.58
N ILE A 253 13.69 -16.71 -13.91
CA ILE A 253 13.27 -17.06 -15.28
C ILE A 253 12.13 -16.15 -15.74
N ILE A 254 11.10 -15.96 -14.89
CA ILE A 254 9.99 -15.07 -15.21
C ILE A 254 10.44 -13.63 -15.34
N PHE A 255 11.30 -13.14 -14.44
CA PHE A 255 11.81 -11.77 -14.51
C PHE A 255 12.60 -11.52 -15.80
N LEU A 256 13.46 -12.46 -16.21
CA LEU A 256 14.16 -12.40 -17.51
C LEU A 256 13.17 -12.42 -18.69
N GLY A 257 12.11 -13.24 -18.61
CA GLY A 257 11.03 -13.26 -19.59
C GLY A 257 10.30 -11.90 -19.70
N LEU A 258 10.05 -11.22 -18.57
CA LEU A 258 9.50 -9.87 -18.55
C LEU A 258 10.45 -8.86 -19.20
N LEU A 259 11.75 -8.91 -18.89
CA LEU A 259 12.75 -8.04 -19.52
C LEU A 259 12.81 -8.25 -21.04
N LEU A 260 12.77 -9.51 -21.50
CA LEU A 260 12.70 -9.84 -22.92
C LEU A 260 11.44 -9.25 -23.56
N TYR A 261 10.27 -9.42 -22.91
CA TYR A 261 9.01 -8.83 -23.37
C TYR A 261 9.10 -7.31 -23.47
N TYR A 262 9.63 -6.63 -22.45
CA TYR A 262 9.81 -5.19 -22.44
C TYR A 262 10.70 -4.75 -23.60
N TYR A 263 11.84 -5.40 -23.80
CA TYR A 263 12.76 -5.07 -24.88
C TYR A 263 12.12 -5.29 -26.26
N SER A 264 11.49 -6.45 -26.50
CA SER A 264 10.89 -6.77 -27.80
C SER A 264 9.74 -5.82 -28.16
N THR A 265 8.90 -5.47 -27.18
CA THR A 265 7.77 -4.55 -27.41
C THR A 265 8.22 -3.11 -27.48
N TRP A 266 9.20 -2.68 -26.68
CA TRP A 266 9.80 -1.35 -26.78
C TRP A 266 10.45 -1.15 -28.15
N LYS A 267 11.27 -2.10 -28.62
CA LYS A 267 11.90 -2.03 -29.94
C LYS A 267 10.88 -1.88 -31.07
N LYS A 268 9.70 -2.52 -30.94
CA LYS A 268 8.65 -2.49 -31.98
C LYS A 268 7.72 -1.29 -31.87
N TYR A 269 7.43 -0.80 -30.66
CA TYR A 269 6.34 0.17 -30.43
C TYR A 269 6.76 1.44 -29.69
N GLY A 270 7.90 1.43 -28.98
CA GLY A 270 8.37 2.53 -28.13
C GLY A 270 9.55 3.33 -28.68
N VAL A 271 10.09 2.99 -29.85
CA VAL A 271 11.13 3.81 -30.51
C VAL A 271 10.48 5.05 -31.11
N ASP A 272 10.91 6.22 -30.67
CA ASP A 272 10.38 7.50 -31.15
C ASP A 272 10.63 7.70 -32.66
N PRO A 273 9.66 8.25 -33.42
CA PRO A 273 9.91 8.65 -34.80
C PRO A 273 10.93 9.80 -34.87
N GLU A 274 11.55 9.97 -36.03
CA GLU A 274 12.41 11.13 -36.27
C GLU A 274 11.63 12.45 -36.11
N MET A 275 12.22 13.41 -35.39
CA MET A 275 11.59 14.72 -35.21
C MET A 275 11.63 15.49 -36.54
N PRO A 276 10.47 15.95 -37.05
CA PRO A 276 10.43 16.78 -38.25
C PRO A 276 11.22 18.09 -38.04
N THR A 277 11.82 18.60 -39.11
CA THR A 277 12.55 19.88 -39.07
C THR A 277 11.60 21.04 -38.78
N VAL A 278 12.00 21.93 -37.88
CA VAL A 278 11.25 23.15 -37.53
C VAL A 278 11.67 24.26 -38.49
N TYR A 279 10.71 24.86 -39.19
CA TYR A 279 10.94 25.99 -40.10
C TYR A 279 9.88 27.08 -39.87
N PRO A 280 10.20 28.37 -40.10
CA PRO A 280 9.27 29.47 -39.83
C PRO A 280 7.94 29.32 -40.59
N GLN A 281 6.83 29.52 -39.88
CA GLN A 281 5.47 29.56 -40.45
C GLN A 281 4.90 30.96 -40.28
N PHE A 282 4.28 31.51 -41.34
CA PHE A 282 3.71 32.87 -41.31
C PHE A 282 2.23 32.89 -40.91
N ASN A 283 1.52 31.78 -41.11
CA ASN A 283 0.09 31.62 -40.82
C ASN A 283 -0.14 30.53 -39.76
N SER A 284 -1.33 30.52 -39.17
CA SER A 284 -1.75 29.43 -38.29
C SER A 284 -1.67 28.10 -39.06
N PRO A 285 -0.95 27.10 -38.55
CA PRO A 285 -0.84 25.82 -39.22
C PRO A 285 -2.19 25.13 -39.29
N GLU A 286 -2.57 24.68 -40.50
CA GLU A 286 -3.82 23.94 -40.77
C GLU A 286 -5.09 24.65 -40.27
N ASP A 287 -5.09 25.99 -40.31
CA ASP A 287 -6.21 26.84 -39.87
C ASP A 287 -6.66 26.56 -38.42
N LEU A 288 -5.73 26.11 -37.57
CA LEU A 288 -6.01 25.91 -36.17
C LEU A 288 -6.49 27.21 -35.52
N SER A 289 -7.52 27.11 -34.68
CA SER A 289 -7.90 28.22 -33.81
C SER A 289 -6.79 28.50 -32.79
N PRO A 290 -6.75 29.70 -32.19
CA PRO A 290 -5.79 30.02 -31.14
C PRO A 290 -5.86 29.04 -29.96
N ALA A 291 -7.07 28.68 -29.55
CA ALA A 291 -7.28 27.78 -28.43
C ALA A 291 -6.82 26.35 -28.73
N SER A 292 -7.15 25.85 -29.93
CA SER A 292 -6.69 24.55 -30.43
C SER A 292 -5.16 24.50 -30.53
N LEU A 293 -4.55 25.54 -31.07
CA LEU A 293 -3.09 25.65 -31.19
C LEU A 293 -2.40 25.65 -29.82
N GLY A 294 -2.91 26.45 -28.87
CA GLY A 294 -2.40 26.48 -27.49
C GLY A 294 -2.55 25.12 -26.78
N PHE A 295 -3.70 24.47 -26.98
CA PHE A 295 -3.99 23.16 -26.38
C PHE A 295 -3.06 22.07 -26.92
N ILE A 296 -2.85 22.00 -28.24
CA ILE A 296 -1.91 21.04 -28.85
C ILE A 296 -0.48 21.30 -28.39
N ASN A 297 -0.05 22.57 -28.35
CA ASN A 297 1.32 22.94 -27.96
C ASN A 297 1.65 22.54 -26.50
N SER A 298 0.70 22.77 -25.60
CA SER A 298 0.90 22.56 -24.16
C SER A 298 0.42 21.22 -23.63
N GLU A 299 -0.31 20.44 -24.45
CA GLU A 299 -0.91 19.14 -24.12
C GLU A 299 -1.81 19.17 -22.87
N SER A 300 -2.25 20.36 -22.46
CA SER A 300 -3.02 20.62 -21.24
C SER A 300 -3.86 21.89 -21.41
N PHE A 301 -5.02 21.96 -20.77
CA PHE A 301 -5.85 23.16 -20.85
C PHE A 301 -5.30 24.28 -19.96
N LYS A 302 -5.33 25.52 -20.46
CA LYS A 302 -5.03 26.73 -19.70
C LYS A 302 -6.14 27.75 -19.92
N ASN A 303 -6.52 28.49 -18.88
CA ASN A 303 -7.61 29.48 -18.94
C ASN A 303 -7.39 30.53 -20.03
N LYS A 304 -6.13 30.91 -20.29
CA LYS A 304 -5.78 31.84 -21.38
C LYS A 304 -6.20 31.41 -22.79
N TYR A 305 -6.49 30.13 -23.01
CA TYR A 305 -7.01 29.64 -24.29
C TYR A 305 -8.45 30.05 -24.53
N LEU A 306 -9.25 30.14 -23.46
CA LEU A 306 -10.61 30.68 -23.54
C LEU A 306 -10.57 32.18 -23.79
N THR A 307 -9.68 32.90 -23.11
CA THR A 307 -9.43 34.33 -23.36
C THR A 307 -9.04 34.56 -24.82
N ALA A 308 -8.09 33.78 -25.35
CA ALA A 308 -7.69 33.89 -26.75
C ALA A 308 -8.85 33.58 -27.71
N ALA A 309 -9.71 32.60 -27.39
CA ALA A 309 -10.91 32.33 -28.19
C ALA A 309 -11.92 33.50 -28.16
N LEU A 310 -12.14 34.14 -27.00
CA LEU A 310 -13.00 35.32 -26.90
C LEU A 310 -12.44 36.51 -27.70
N VAL A 311 -11.12 36.75 -27.64
CA VAL A 311 -10.47 37.78 -28.44
C VAL A 311 -10.57 37.46 -29.93
N ASN A 312 -10.39 36.20 -30.33
CA ASN A 312 -10.55 35.77 -31.73
C ASN A 312 -11.98 35.96 -32.25
N LEU A 313 -12.98 35.63 -31.42
CA LEU A 313 -14.39 35.90 -31.70
C LEU A 313 -14.66 37.40 -31.86
N ALA A 314 -14.00 38.23 -31.06
CA ALA A 314 -14.16 39.68 -31.12
C ALA A 314 -13.58 40.26 -32.41
N ILE A 315 -12.36 39.85 -32.77
CA ILE A 315 -11.70 40.26 -34.03
C ILE A 315 -12.50 39.81 -35.25
N LYS A 316 -13.11 38.62 -35.21
CA LYS A 316 -14.00 38.11 -36.26
C LYS A 316 -15.38 38.80 -36.28
N GLY A 317 -15.68 39.70 -35.33
CA GLY A 317 -16.93 40.47 -35.28
C GLY A 317 -18.14 39.73 -34.70
N TYR A 318 -17.93 38.61 -33.99
CA TYR A 318 -19.03 37.86 -33.36
C TYR A 318 -19.41 38.43 -31.99
N VAL A 319 -18.44 39.01 -31.30
CA VAL A 319 -18.62 39.64 -29.99
C VAL A 319 -17.88 40.98 -29.93
N GLN A 320 -18.21 41.81 -28.95
CA GLN A 320 -17.48 43.03 -28.59
C GLN A 320 -17.07 42.94 -27.12
N ILE A 321 -15.82 43.25 -26.82
CA ILE A 321 -15.29 43.27 -25.45
C ILE A 321 -15.28 44.71 -24.96
N VAL A 322 -16.01 44.98 -23.88
CA VAL A 322 -16.06 46.29 -23.22
C VAL A 322 -15.36 46.17 -21.87
N GLU A 323 -14.33 46.99 -21.65
CA GLU A 323 -13.62 47.09 -20.37
C GLU A 323 -14.17 48.26 -19.56
N ASP A 324 -14.58 47.96 -18.32
CA ASP A 324 -15.05 48.92 -17.33
C ASP A 324 -14.14 48.86 -16.08
N GLU A 325 -13.98 49.97 -15.37
CA GLU A 325 -13.30 50.00 -14.06
C GLU A 325 -14.33 49.90 -12.93
N ASP A 326 -14.17 48.93 -12.03
CA ASP A 326 -14.86 48.94 -10.73
C ASP A 326 -14.02 49.73 -9.72
N PRO A 327 -14.54 50.83 -9.15
CA PRO A 327 -13.80 51.60 -8.15
C PRO A 327 -13.52 50.81 -6.86
N GLY A 328 -14.18 49.68 -6.60
CA GLY A 328 -13.96 48.89 -5.40
C GLY A 328 -14.32 49.64 -4.11
N ILE A 329 -14.09 49.00 -2.96
CA ILE A 329 -14.42 49.60 -1.64
C ILE A 329 -13.48 50.81 -1.40
N PHE A 330 -14.07 52.01 -1.30
CA PHE A 330 -13.38 53.30 -1.09
C PHE A 330 -12.31 53.69 -2.14
N GLY A 331 -12.31 53.13 -3.35
CA GLY A 331 -11.32 53.47 -4.37
C GLY A 331 -9.94 52.79 -4.19
N LEU A 332 -9.79 51.93 -3.17
CA LEU A 332 -8.50 51.35 -2.77
C LEU A 332 -8.10 50.10 -3.56
N PHE A 333 -9.07 49.43 -4.21
CA PHE A 333 -8.86 48.21 -4.99
C PHE A 333 -9.59 48.33 -6.32
N LYS A 334 -8.98 49.04 -7.29
CA LYS A 334 -9.51 49.07 -8.66
C LYS A 334 -9.38 47.69 -9.29
N SER A 335 -10.49 47.13 -9.74
CA SER A 335 -10.49 45.89 -10.54
C SER A 335 -11.11 46.16 -11.90
N LYS A 336 -10.47 45.65 -12.95
CA LYS A 336 -11.03 45.68 -14.30
C LYS A 336 -12.17 44.68 -14.40
N GLN A 337 -13.30 45.12 -14.93
CA GLN A 337 -14.44 44.28 -15.28
C GLN A 337 -14.58 44.25 -16.79
N PHE A 338 -15.00 43.11 -17.32
CA PHE A 338 -15.18 42.95 -18.76
C PHE A 338 -16.60 42.54 -19.08
N THR A 339 -17.26 43.25 -19.98
CA THR A 339 -18.56 42.88 -20.52
C THR A 339 -18.39 42.44 -21.97
N VAL A 340 -18.77 41.19 -22.27
CA VAL A 340 -18.75 40.65 -23.63
C VAL A 340 -20.16 40.71 -24.20
N LYS A 341 -20.34 41.52 -25.26
CA LYS A 341 -21.61 41.69 -25.97
C LYS A 341 -21.62 40.83 -27.24
N LYS A 342 -22.72 40.15 -27.51
CA LYS A 342 -22.94 39.38 -28.73
C LYS A 342 -23.34 40.31 -29.87
N LEU A 343 -22.71 40.16 -31.03
CA LEU A 343 -23.00 40.93 -32.25
C LEU A 343 -23.68 40.06 -33.33
N LYS A 344 -23.30 38.78 -33.42
CA LYS A 344 -23.80 37.83 -34.41
C LYS A 344 -24.00 36.45 -33.79
N ASN A 345 -24.89 35.65 -34.35
CA ASN A 345 -25.00 34.23 -34.01
C ASN A 345 -23.80 33.44 -34.56
N PRO A 346 -23.34 32.36 -33.89
CA PRO A 346 -22.28 31.51 -34.41
C PRO A 346 -22.71 30.83 -35.72
N ASP A 347 -21.78 30.65 -36.65
CA ASP A 347 -21.97 29.94 -37.91
C ASP A 347 -20.81 28.96 -38.19
N GLN A 348 -20.77 28.39 -39.40
CA GLN A 348 -19.80 27.37 -39.79
C GLN A 348 -18.37 27.90 -39.98
N ASP A 349 -18.16 29.22 -40.00
CA ASP A 349 -16.83 29.84 -40.17
C ASP A 349 -16.03 29.87 -38.86
N LEU A 350 -16.68 29.54 -37.73
CA LEU A 350 -16.07 29.45 -36.42
C LEU A 350 -15.56 28.04 -36.11
N ALA A 351 -14.49 27.97 -35.33
CA ALA A 351 -14.03 26.68 -34.82
C ALA A 351 -15.08 26.07 -33.88
N LYS A 352 -15.21 24.74 -33.83
CA LYS A 352 -16.33 24.10 -33.11
C LYS A 352 -16.33 24.44 -31.60
N GLU A 353 -15.16 24.64 -31.01
CA GLU A 353 -14.98 25.10 -29.63
C GLU A 353 -15.44 26.56 -29.44
N GLU A 354 -15.28 27.42 -30.44
CA GLU A 354 -15.78 28.81 -30.42
C GLU A 354 -17.30 28.85 -30.54
N ILE A 355 -17.88 28.02 -31.43
CA ILE A 355 -19.33 27.82 -31.55
C ILE A 355 -19.89 27.33 -30.22
N ASN A 356 -19.26 26.31 -29.61
CA ASN A 356 -19.66 25.78 -28.32
C ASN A 356 -19.58 26.85 -27.22
N LEU A 357 -18.51 27.65 -27.19
CA LEU A 357 -18.36 28.75 -26.23
C LEU A 357 -19.50 29.77 -26.37
N MET A 358 -19.80 30.22 -27.60
CA MET A 358 -20.89 31.17 -27.85
C MET A 358 -22.26 30.62 -27.46
N ASN A 359 -22.55 29.36 -27.79
CA ASN A 359 -23.84 28.73 -27.47
C ASN A 359 -24.04 28.57 -25.96
N ASN A 360 -22.99 28.29 -25.20
CA ASN A 360 -23.09 28.16 -23.74
C ASN A 360 -23.16 29.52 -23.05
N LEU A 361 -22.30 30.47 -23.43
CA LEU A 361 -22.30 31.81 -22.85
C LEU A 361 -23.64 32.50 -23.12
N PHE A 362 -24.10 32.58 -24.37
CA PHE A 362 -25.29 33.36 -24.74
C PHE A 362 -26.58 32.50 -24.79
N SER A 363 -26.69 31.50 -23.93
CA SER A 363 -27.90 30.69 -23.81
C SER A 363 -29.03 31.47 -23.13
N ASN A 364 -30.20 31.59 -23.80
CA ASN A 364 -31.45 32.25 -23.35
C ASN A 364 -31.56 33.78 -23.50
N LEU A 365 -31.58 34.32 -24.74
CA LEU A 365 -31.88 35.73 -25.07
C LEU A 365 -30.95 36.79 -24.43
N SER A 366 -29.91 36.38 -23.69
CA SER A 366 -28.93 37.29 -23.14
C SER A 366 -27.89 37.65 -24.21
N ASP A 367 -27.90 38.91 -24.64
CA ASP A 367 -26.94 39.45 -25.62
C ASP A 367 -25.64 39.97 -24.98
N SER A 368 -25.49 39.84 -23.67
CA SER A 368 -24.27 40.25 -22.96
C SER A 368 -23.97 39.39 -21.74
N ILE A 369 -22.69 39.19 -21.46
CA ILE A 369 -22.19 38.52 -20.25
C ILE A 369 -21.12 39.39 -19.58
N LYS A 370 -21.15 39.41 -18.24
CA LYS A 370 -20.21 40.18 -17.43
C LYS A 370 -19.24 39.25 -16.72
N PHE A 371 -17.95 39.53 -16.85
CA PHE A 371 -16.85 38.94 -16.10
C PHE A 371 -16.40 39.96 -15.04
N ASP A 372 -17.05 39.93 -13.88
CA ASP A 372 -16.76 40.81 -12.74
C ASP A 372 -15.84 40.16 -11.69
N GLY A 373 -15.39 38.95 -11.98
CA GLY A 373 -14.52 38.16 -11.13
C GLY A 373 -15.24 37.38 -10.03
N LYS A 374 -16.58 37.42 -9.98
CA LYS A 374 -17.39 36.61 -9.05
C LYS A 374 -17.85 35.32 -9.72
N TYR A 375 -17.99 34.28 -8.90
CA TYR A 375 -18.46 32.98 -9.37
C TYR A 375 -19.83 33.09 -10.08
N ASP A 376 -19.91 32.49 -11.28
CA ASP A 376 -21.13 32.32 -12.06
C ASP A 376 -21.16 30.90 -12.62
N SER A 377 -22.20 30.14 -12.28
CA SER A 377 -22.35 28.74 -12.69
C SER A 377 -22.49 28.55 -14.21
N LYS A 378 -23.04 29.55 -14.93
CA LYS A 378 -23.10 29.52 -16.39
C LYS A 378 -21.72 29.71 -17.00
N ILE A 379 -20.92 30.62 -16.44
CA ILE A 379 -19.52 30.80 -16.87
C ILE A 379 -18.73 29.53 -16.60
N GLU A 380 -18.86 28.92 -15.41
CA GLU A 380 -18.24 27.63 -15.11
C GLU A 380 -18.64 26.55 -16.13
N GLN A 381 -19.94 26.42 -16.42
CA GLN A 381 -20.45 25.44 -17.39
C GLN A 381 -19.89 25.71 -18.79
N ALA A 382 -19.82 26.96 -19.22
CA ALA A 382 -19.23 27.36 -20.49
C ALA A 382 -17.74 27.03 -20.56
N VAL A 383 -16.97 27.31 -19.50
CA VAL A 383 -15.54 26.96 -19.42
C VAL A 383 -15.34 25.44 -19.47
N ARG A 384 -16.12 24.67 -18.70
CA ARG A 384 -16.05 23.20 -18.69
C ARG A 384 -16.43 22.62 -20.05
N SER A 385 -17.49 23.12 -20.68
CA SER A 385 -17.93 22.68 -22.01
C SER A 385 -16.88 22.99 -23.06
N PHE A 386 -16.30 24.20 -23.04
CA PHE A 386 -15.21 24.61 -23.92
C PHE A 386 -13.97 23.71 -23.76
N GLN A 387 -13.53 23.48 -22.52
CA GLN A 387 -12.42 22.57 -22.21
C GLN A 387 -12.70 21.15 -22.72
N SER A 388 -13.92 20.64 -22.49
CA SER A 388 -14.31 19.30 -22.94
C SER A 388 -14.31 19.18 -24.46
N THR A 389 -14.74 20.23 -25.17
CA THR A 389 -14.76 20.28 -26.63
C THR A 389 -13.34 20.28 -27.20
N LEU A 390 -12.45 21.13 -26.68
CA LEU A 390 -11.03 21.13 -27.05
C LEU A 390 -10.37 19.78 -26.81
N LYS A 391 -10.61 19.19 -25.64
CA LYS A 391 -10.10 17.86 -25.32
C LYS A 391 -10.62 16.85 -26.34
N PHE A 392 -11.94 16.77 -26.53
CA PHE A 392 -12.55 15.79 -27.45
C PHE A 392 -12.02 15.89 -28.89
N GLN A 393 -11.80 17.12 -29.39
CA GLN A 393 -11.26 17.34 -30.73
C GLN A 393 -9.83 16.81 -30.91
N HIS A 394 -8.97 16.98 -29.90
CA HIS A 394 -7.52 16.75 -30.04
C HIS A 394 -7.00 15.55 -29.24
N ASP A 395 -7.83 14.90 -28.40
CA ASP A 395 -7.41 13.78 -27.55
C ASP A 395 -6.92 12.58 -28.38
N THR A 396 -7.55 12.32 -29.53
CA THR A 396 -7.14 11.27 -30.47
C THR A 396 -5.72 11.51 -31.00
N LEU A 397 -5.42 12.74 -31.42
CA LEU A 397 -4.09 13.15 -31.88
C LEU A 397 -3.07 13.10 -30.74
N LEU A 398 -3.42 13.65 -29.57
CA LEU A 398 -2.51 13.75 -28.42
C LEU A 398 -2.15 12.39 -27.81
N ASN A 399 -3.08 11.43 -27.87
CA ASN A 399 -2.91 10.06 -27.38
C ASN A 399 -2.56 9.05 -28.47
N ALA A 400 -2.50 9.45 -29.75
CA ALA A 400 -2.06 8.59 -30.83
C ALA A 400 -0.62 8.12 -30.58
N GLY A 401 -0.39 6.81 -30.65
CA GLY A 401 0.90 6.17 -30.32
C GLY A 401 1.09 5.83 -28.84
N ASN A 402 0.11 6.09 -27.97
CA ASN A 402 0.16 5.63 -26.58
C ASN A 402 -0.06 4.12 -26.48
N ASN A 403 1.02 3.38 -26.23
CA ASN A 403 1.01 1.91 -26.10
C ASN A 403 0.77 1.41 -24.66
N SER A 404 0.14 2.20 -23.79
CA SER A 404 -0.13 1.85 -22.39
C SER A 404 -0.81 0.49 -22.18
N LYS A 405 -1.60 0.00 -23.15
CA LYS A 405 -2.19 -1.36 -23.11
C LYS A 405 -1.16 -2.48 -23.02
N LYS A 406 0.09 -2.26 -23.44
CA LYS A 406 1.19 -3.24 -23.33
C LYS A 406 1.65 -3.46 -21.89
N LEU A 407 1.20 -2.63 -20.93
CA LEU A 407 1.46 -2.82 -19.50
C LEU A 407 0.57 -3.91 -18.87
N ILE A 408 -0.57 -4.24 -19.48
CA ILE A 408 -1.56 -5.16 -18.88
C ILE A 408 -0.96 -6.55 -18.66
N LEU A 409 -0.33 -7.13 -19.69
CA LEU A 409 0.24 -8.48 -19.59
C LEU A 409 1.34 -8.58 -18.52
N PRO A 410 2.35 -7.68 -18.49
CA PRO A 410 3.33 -7.64 -17.41
C PRO A 410 2.70 -7.53 -16.02
N ILE A 411 1.71 -6.65 -15.83
CA ILE A 411 1.03 -6.48 -14.53
C ILE A 411 0.38 -7.79 -14.10
N LEU A 412 -0.37 -8.46 -15.00
CA LEU A 412 -1.01 -9.74 -14.69
C LEU A 412 0.00 -10.84 -14.35
N VAL A 413 1.11 -10.93 -15.10
CA VAL A 413 2.17 -11.91 -14.86
C VAL A 413 2.85 -11.65 -13.52
N ILE A 414 3.20 -10.39 -13.21
CA ILE A 414 3.84 -10.00 -11.96
C ILE A 414 2.95 -10.35 -10.77
N LEU A 415 1.66 -9.97 -10.82
CA LEU A 415 0.71 -10.27 -9.74
C LEU A 415 0.49 -11.77 -9.59
N GLY A 416 0.26 -12.49 -10.70
CA GLY A 416 0.03 -13.93 -10.67
C GLY A 416 1.20 -14.71 -10.08
N VAL A 417 2.43 -14.39 -10.51
CA VAL A 417 3.64 -15.05 -9.99
C VAL A 417 3.94 -14.65 -8.55
N TYR A 418 3.69 -13.39 -8.17
CA TYR A 418 3.86 -12.94 -6.79
C TYR A 418 2.90 -13.67 -5.83
N PHE A 419 1.61 -13.71 -6.15
CA PHE A 419 0.63 -14.42 -5.32
C PHE A 419 0.85 -15.92 -5.29
N LEU A 420 1.24 -16.53 -6.42
CA LEU A 420 1.61 -17.94 -6.45
C LEU A 420 2.83 -18.21 -5.56
N GLY A 421 3.86 -17.35 -5.62
CA GLY A 421 5.05 -17.44 -4.77
C GLY A 421 4.71 -17.31 -3.28
N LEU A 422 3.87 -16.35 -2.90
CA LEU A 422 3.41 -16.20 -1.52
C LEU A 422 2.59 -17.40 -1.05
N PHE A 423 1.69 -17.92 -1.91
CA PHE A 423 0.88 -19.09 -1.60
C PHE A 423 1.75 -20.33 -1.38
N VAL A 424 2.67 -20.63 -2.30
CA VAL A 424 3.60 -21.76 -2.16
C VAL A 424 4.45 -21.57 -0.90
N SER A 425 4.97 -20.37 -0.65
CA SER A 425 5.74 -20.07 0.57
C SER A 425 4.93 -20.33 1.84
N PHE A 426 3.66 -19.91 1.87
CA PHE A 426 2.74 -20.13 2.99
C PHE A 426 2.39 -21.61 3.19
N THR A 427 2.23 -22.39 2.11
CA THR A 427 1.98 -23.83 2.23
C THR A 427 3.16 -24.58 2.84
N ILE A 428 4.39 -24.11 2.59
CA ILE A 428 5.60 -24.70 3.14
C ILE A 428 5.84 -24.22 4.58
N PHE A 429 5.76 -22.91 4.82
CA PHE A 429 5.86 -22.28 6.14
C PHE A 429 4.70 -21.29 6.36
N PRO A 430 3.67 -21.68 7.12
CA PRO A 430 2.49 -20.86 7.32
C PRO A 430 2.76 -19.74 8.31
N GLU A 431 3.31 -18.64 7.81
CA GLU A 431 3.59 -17.43 8.56
C GLU A 431 2.68 -16.29 8.10
N PHE A 432 1.57 -16.08 8.80
CA PHE A 432 0.57 -15.06 8.43
C PHE A 432 1.17 -13.64 8.40
N GLU A 433 2.07 -13.32 9.33
CA GLU A 433 2.73 -12.02 9.40
C GLU A 433 3.50 -11.69 8.12
N LYS A 434 4.21 -12.67 7.55
CA LYS A 434 4.92 -12.51 6.27
C LYS A 434 3.96 -12.34 5.09
N VAL A 435 2.80 -13.00 5.10
CA VAL A 435 1.78 -12.76 4.08
C VAL A 435 1.22 -11.33 4.17
N PHE A 436 0.89 -10.87 5.38
CA PHE A 436 0.42 -9.50 5.62
C PHE A 436 1.46 -8.46 5.19
N LEU A 437 2.73 -8.66 5.55
CA LEU A 437 3.83 -7.80 5.10
C LEU A 437 3.92 -7.77 3.56
N GLY A 438 3.78 -8.92 2.91
CA GLY A 438 3.77 -9.01 1.45
C GLY A 438 2.65 -8.23 0.78
N ILE A 439 1.43 -8.28 1.34
CA ILE A 439 0.28 -7.51 0.85
C ILE A 439 0.51 -6.01 1.09
N PHE A 440 1.05 -5.64 2.25
CA PHE A 440 1.36 -4.26 2.60
C PHE A 440 2.40 -3.65 1.65
N ILE A 441 3.47 -4.38 1.32
CA ILE A 441 4.47 -3.97 0.33
C ILE A 441 3.81 -3.74 -1.04
N LEU A 442 2.94 -4.65 -1.48
CA LEU A 442 2.22 -4.51 -2.75
C LEU A 442 1.36 -3.24 -2.78
N ALA A 443 0.66 -2.93 -1.68
CA ALA A 443 -0.16 -1.72 -1.56
C ALA A 443 0.69 -0.46 -1.67
N ILE A 444 1.82 -0.39 -0.96
CA ILE A 444 2.77 0.73 -1.04
C ILE A 444 3.29 0.90 -2.47
N LEU A 445 3.73 -0.19 -3.11
CA LEU A 445 4.25 -0.14 -4.48
C LEU A 445 3.17 0.30 -5.47
N THR A 446 1.92 -0.12 -5.28
CA THR A 446 0.80 0.31 -6.14
C THR A 446 0.54 1.81 -6.00
N VAL A 447 0.53 2.35 -4.78
CA VAL A 447 0.40 3.79 -4.54
C VAL A 447 1.59 4.54 -5.15
N ALA A 448 2.81 4.04 -4.95
CA ALA A 448 4.02 4.59 -5.54
C ALA A 448 3.98 4.57 -7.08
N PHE A 449 3.39 3.53 -7.69
CA PHE A 449 3.17 3.45 -9.14
C PHE A 449 2.33 4.63 -9.62
N VAL A 450 1.17 4.83 -8.99
CA VAL A 450 0.22 5.87 -9.36
C VAL A 450 0.84 7.25 -9.18
N ILE A 451 1.55 7.45 -8.07
CA ILE A 451 2.29 8.70 -7.81
C ILE A 451 3.35 8.92 -8.89
N ALA A 452 4.14 7.90 -9.26
CA ALA A 452 5.16 8.01 -10.30
C ALA A 452 4.55 8.38 -11.66
N ILE A 453 3.40 7.79 -12.02
CA ILE A 453 2.65 8.13 -13.25
C ILE A 453 2.27 9.61 -13.28
N VAL A 454 1.74 10.11 -12.16
CA VAL A 454 1.31 11.50 -12.02
C VAL A 454 2.53 12.42 -12.03
N LEU A 455 3.55 12.14 -11.22
CA LEU A 455 4.76 12.94 -11.12
C LEU A 455 5.49 13.05 -12.46
N PHE A 456 5.64 11.96 -13.22
CA PHE A 456 6.32 11.99 -14.52
C PHE A 456 5.53 12.76 -15.58
N LYS A 457 4.22 12.92 -15.42
CA LYS A 457 3.44 13.81 -16.29
C LYS A 457 3.81 15.28 -16.08
N PHE A 458 4.15 15.67 -14.85
CA PHE A 458 4.51 17.05 -14.51
C PHE A 458 6.01 17.32 -14.59
N TYR A 459 6.84 16.33 -14.27
CA TYR A 459 8.29 16.44 -14.16
C TYR A 459 8.97 15.25 -14.86
N PRO A 460 9.03 15.24 -16.20
CA PRO A 460 9.60 14.12 -16.94
C PRO A 460 11.06 13.85 -16.54
N GLY A 461 11.87 14.87 -16.23
CA GLY A 461 13.27 14.69 -15.84
C GLY A 461 13.52 13.79 -14.60
N LEU A 462 12.52 13.60 -13.72
CA LEU A 462 12.64 12.74 -12.53
C LEU A 462 12.77 11.25 -12.88
N PHE A 463 12.37 10.81 -14.09
CA PHE A 463 12.49 9.41 -14.49
C PHE A 463 13.94 8.91 -14.39
N LYS A 464 14.92 9.79 -14.58
CA LYS A 464 16.36 9.45 -14.51
C LYS A 464 16.79 8.99 -13.13
N ILE A 465 16.17 9.51 -12.07
CA ILE A 465 16.44 9.09 -10.68
C ILE A 465 15.92 7.66 -10.46
N PHE A 466 14.79 7.32 -11.09
CA PHE A 466 14.21 5.98 -11.05
C PHE A 466 15.06 4.90 -11.72
N LEU A 467 16.07 5.26 -12.53
CA LEU A 467 17.04 4.31 -13.09
C LEU A 467 18.08 3.82 -12.06
N ILE A 468 18.24 4.52 -10.93
CA ILE A 468 19.27 4.19 -9.91
C ILE A 468 18.72 3.16 -8.90
N PHE A 469 17.43 3.22 -8.57
CA PHE A 469 16.79 2.35 -7.59
C PHE A 469 16.83 0.84 -7.91
N PRO A 470 16.75 0.36 -9.18
CA PRO A 470 16.94 -1.06 -9.49
C PRO A 470 18.34 -1.55 -9.12
N VAL A 471 19.36 -0.70 -9.28
CA VAL A 471 20.75 -1.00 -8.90
C VAL A 471 20.86 -1.10 -7.38
N ILE A 472 20.21 -0.19 -6.64
CA ILE A 472 20.16 -0.23 -5.18
C ILE A 472 19.44 -1.50 -4.70
N ALA A 473 18.31 -1.87 -5.31
CA ALA A 473 17.58 -3.09 -4.99
C ALA A 473 18.40 -4.35 -5.28
N LEU A 474 19.16 -4.39 -6.39
CA LEU A 474 20.10 -5.46 -6.72
C LEU A 474 21.27 -5.54 -5.74
N VAL A 475 21.79 -4.41 -5.27
CA VAL A 475 22.85 -4.37 -4.24
C VAL A 475 22.29 -4.86 -2.90
N LEU A 476 21.10 -4.43 -2.49
CA LEU A 476 20.44 -4.93 -1.28
C LEU A 476 20.15 -6.43 -1.36
N LEU A 477 19.71 -6.91 -2.53
CA LEU A 477 19.59 -8.34 -2.82
C LEU A 477 20.94 -9.06 -2.69
N GLY A 478 22.00 -8.52 -3.28
CA GLY A 478 23.35 -9.05 -3.16
C GLY A 478 23.87 -9.08 -1.72
N VAL A 479 23.55 -8.06 -0.92
CA VAL A 479 23.89 -8.00 0.51
C VAL A 479 23.11 -9.05 1.31
N LEU A 480 21.82 -9.26 1.02
CA LEU A 480 21.03 -10.34 1.62
C LEU A 480 21.60 -11.72 1.27
N LEU A 481 22.07 -11.91 0.04
CA LEU A 481 22.74 -13.14 -0.40
C LEU A 481 24.15 -13.31 0.21
N TYR A 482 24.86 -12.20 0.48
CA TYR A 482 26.23 -12.21 1.02
C TYR A 482 26.27 -12.45 2.53
N LYS A 483 25.18 -12.14 3.26
CA LYS A 483 25.13 -12.17 4.74
C LYS A 483 25.09 -13.59 5.32
N GLY A 484 25.89 -14.52 4.83
CA GLY A 484 26.27 -15.80 5.47
C GLY A 484 25.15 -16.76 5.91
N SER A 485 23.88 -16.40 5.72
CA SER A 485 22.74 -17.26 6.00
C SER A 485 22.66 -18.29 4.89
N ASP A 486 22.78 -19.57 5.23
CA ASP A 486 22.36 -20.63 4.33
C ASP A 486 21.00 -20.25 3.71
N PHE A 487 20.86 -20.34 2.39
CA PHE A 487 19.61 -20.01 1.71
C PHE A 487 18.56 -21.06 2.06
N THR A 488 18.00 -21.01 3.26
CA THR A 488 17.05 -21.96 3.79
C THR A 488 15.66 -21.69 3.22
N ILE A 489 14.77 -22.68 3.27
CA ILE A 489 13.42 -22.61 2.70
C ILE A 489 12.60 -21.46 3.35
N ASP A 490 12.94 -21.09 4.58
CA ASP A 490 12.44 -19.95 5.35
C ASP A 490 12.67 -18.57 4.68
N ASN A 491 13.56 -18.49 3.68
CA ASN A 491 13.80 -17.28 2.89
C ASN A 491 12.86 -17.10 1.68
N ASN A 492 11.97 -18.05 1.39
CA ASN A 492 11.09 -18.00 0.22
C ASN A 492 10.23 -16.72 0.14
N PHE A 493 9.73 -16.23 1.28
CA PHE A 493 9.01 -14.96 1.34
C PHE A 493 9.88 -13.76 0.92
N ASN A 494 11.14 -13.72 1.35
CA ASN A 494 12.06 -12.65 0.99
C ASN A 494 12.29 -12.61 -0.53
N VAL A 495 12.41 -13.78 -1.17
CA VAL A 495 12.51 -13.88 -2.63
C VAL A 495 11.31 -13.26 -3.32
N CYS A 496 10.09 -13.54 -2.83
CA CYS A 496 8.87 -12.94 -3.37
C CYS A 496 8.89 -11.41 -3.23
N TYR A 497 9.31 -10.87 -2.08
CA TYR A 497 9.39 -9.42 -1.86
C TYR A 497 10.41 -8.75 -2.80
N ILE A 498 11.56 -9.38 -2.99
CA ILE A 498 12.58 -8.91 -3.93
C ILE A 498 12.02 -8.92 -5.35
N PHE A 499 11.35 -10.01 -5.74
CA PHE A 499 10.75 -10.15 -7.08
C PHE A 499 9.73 -9.04 -7.37
N ILE A 500 8.82 -8.74 -6.42
CA ILE A 500 7.81 -7.69 -6.64
C ILE A 500 8.44 -6.30 -6.72
N VAL A 501 9.47 -6.01 -5.91
CA VAL A 501 10.19 -4.73 -5.96
C VAL A 501 10.91 -4.56 -7.30
N LEU A 502 11.67 -5.57 -7.75
CA LEU A 502 12.37 -5.50 -9.04
C LEU A 502 11.40 -5.41 -10.22
N SER A 503 10.33 -6.20 -10.18
CA SER A 503 9.26 -6.18 -11.18
C SER A 503 8.58 -4.82 -11.26
N PHE A 504 8.22 -4.24 -10.12
CA PHE A 504 7.65 -2.90 -10.04
C PHE A 504 8.57 -1.85 -10.66
N MET A 505 9.85 -1.86 -10.28
CA MET A 505 10.83 -0.90 -10.78
C MET A 505 11.00 -1.00 -12.30
N SER A 506 11.11 -2.22 -12.83
CA SER A 506 11.18 -2.46 -14.27
C SER A 506 9.92 -1.99 -15.01
N LEU A 507 8.75 -2.13 -14.40
CA LEU A 507 7.46 -1.71 -14.97
C LEU A 507 7.34 -0.18 -15.06
N VAL A 508 7.82 0.56 -14.05
CA VAL A 508 7.88 2.03 -14.06
C VAL A 508 8.74 2.53 -15.23
N ILE A 509 9.91 1.92 -15.43
CA ILE A 509 10.81 2.25 -16.55
C ILE A 509 10.13 1.93 -17.88
N TYR A 510 9.56 0.73 -18.01
CA TYR A 510 8.91 0.28 -19.23
C TYR A 510 7.71 1.16 -19.60
N GLN A 511 6.91 1.61 -18.63
CA GLN A 511 5.80 2.54 -18.86
C GLN A 511 6.25 3.86 -19.49
N PHE A 512 7.43 4.35 -19.13
CA PHE A 512 7.97 5.56 -19.74
C PHE A 512 8.45 5.28 -21.16
N LEU A 513 9.24 4.22 -21.35
CA LEU A 513 9.84 3.87 -22.65
C LEU A 513 8.83 3.44 -23.71
N ILE A 514 7.69 2.87 -23.34
CA ILE A 514 6.71 2.36 -24.31
C ILE A 514 5.83 3.46 -24.92
N LYS A 515 5.85 4.67 -24.34
CA LYS A 515 5.11 5.83 -24.88
C LYS A 515 5.84 6.37 -26.10
N ARG A 516 5.18 6.32 -27.26
CA ARG A 516 5.70 6.85 -28.53
C ARG A 516 4.76 7.96 -29.03
N PRO A 517 5.22 9.21 -29.22
CA PRO A 517 4.44 10.22 -29.90
C PRO A 517 4.14 9.79 -31.36
N SER A 518 2.93 10.05 -31.85
CA SER A 518 2.63 9.81 -33.27
C SER A 518 3.38 10.78 -34.18
N GLU A 519 3.66 10.35 -35.41
CA GLU A 519 4.30 11.20 -36.44
C GLU A 519 3.46 12.44 -36.75
N GLU A 520 2.14 12.29 -36.80
CA GLU A 520 1.22 13.41 -36.99
C GLU A 520 1.29 14.43 -35.84
N LYS A 521 1.40 13.95 -34.59
CA LYS A 521 1.58 14.81 -33.41
C LYS A 521 2.89 15.59 -33.50
N LEU A 522 3.99 14.90 -33.84
CA LEU A 522 5.30 15.55 -34.00
C LEU A 522 5.30 16.58 -35.13
N ARG A 523 4.65 16.27 -36.27
CA ARG A 523 4.50 17.20 -37.40
C ARG A 523 3.70 18.44 -37.01
N LYS A 524 2.53 18.28 -36.38
CA LYS A 524 1.74 19.44 -35.92
C LYS A 524 2.52 20.27 -34.91
N LYS A 525 3.27 19.65 -34.01
CA LYS A 525 4.10 20.35 -33.02
C LYS A 525 5.23 21.14 -33.69
N SER A 526 5.93 20.56 -34.68
CA SER A 526 6.99 21.26 -35.41
C SER A 526 6.45 22.48 -36.20
N LEU A 527 5.25 22.37 -36.76
CA LEU A 527 4.58 23.51 -37.42
C LEU A 527 4.22 24.61 -36.42
N ILE A 528 3.72 24.26 -35.24
CA ILE A 528 3.41 25.22 -34.17
C ILE A 528 4.69 25.89 -33.65
N ASP A 529 5.77 25.14 -33.47
CA ASP A 529 7.08 25.67 -33.08
C ASP A 529 7.63 26.62 -34.15
N GLY A 530 7.45 26.29 -35.42
CA GLY A 530 7.77 27.16 -36.56
C GLY A 530 6.97 28.47 -36.58
N PHE A 531 5.68 28.40 -36.25
CA PHE A 531 4.82 29.59 -36.14
C PHE A 531 5.19 30.45 -34.93
N LYS A 532 5.52 29.81 -33.79
CA LYS A 532 6.07 30.50 -32.62
C LYS A 532 7.40 31.16 -32.92
N MET A 533 8.28 30.52 -33.69
CA MET A 533 9.55 31.06 -34.14
C MET A 533 9.35 32.36 -34.93
N TYR A 534 8.39 32.39 -35.85
CA TYR A 534 8.05 33.61 -36.61
C TYR A 534 7.55 34.75 -35.71
N MET A 535 6.58 34.48 -34.82
CA MET A 535 6.01 35.53 -33.98
C MET A 535 6.99 36.04 -32.91
N GLY A 536 7.72 35.12 -32.28
CA GLY A 536 8.70 35.41 -31.22
C GLY A 536 10.01 36.00 -31.73
N ALA A 537 10.36 35.86 -33.00
CA ALA A 537 11.58 36.43 -33.55
C ALA A 537 11.49 37.97 -33.61
N ALA A 538 12.20 38.64 -32.72
CA ALA A 538 12.58 40.03 -32.89
C ALA A 538 13.61 40.10 -34.02
N GLU A 539 13.18 40.48 -35.22
CA GLU A 539 14.04 40.76 -36.37
C GLU A 539 15.26 39.83 -36.56
N ASN A 540 15.06 38.52 -36.70
CA ASN A 540 16.15 37.71 -37.24
C ASN A 540 16.37 38.15 -38.70
N GLN A 541 17.59 38.56 -39.05
CA GLN A 541 17.97 38.91 -40.43
C GLN A 541 17.60 37.78 -41.43
N GLN A 542 17.54 36.53 -40.96
CA GLN A 542 17.06 35.38 -41.73
C GLN A 542 15.57 35.41 -42.12
N ILE A 543 14.68 36.00 -41.30
CA ILE A 543 13.24 36.10 -41.63
C ILE A 543 12.99 37.23 -42.63
N LYS A 544 13.79 38.31 -42.59
CA LYS A 544 13.74 39.40 -43.57
C LYS A 544 14.08 38.91 -44.99
N PHE A 545 14.84 37.81 -45.13
CA PHE A 545 15.24 37.23 -46.43
C PHE A 545 14.09 36.55 -47.20
N HIS A 546 12.97 36.23 -46.54
CA HIS A 546 11.89 35.42 -47.12
C HIS A 546 10.64 36.21 -47.55
N ASN A 547 10.75 37.54 -47.75
CA ASN A 547 9.62 38.42 -48.14
C ASN A 547 8.36 38.20 -47.28
N PRO A 548 8.41 38.48 -45.97
CA PRO A 548 7.23 38.38 -45.12
C PRO A 548 6.11 39.29 -45.69
N PRO A 549 4.84 38.85 -45.67
CA PRO A 549 3.73 39.65 -46.17
C PRO A 549 3.68 41.02 -45.48
N GLU A 550 3.25 42.06 -46.21
CA GLU A 550 3.07 43.38 -45.62
C GLU A 550 2.06 43.31 -44.48
N MET A 551 2.50 43.70 -43.28
CA MET A 551 1.70 43.58 -42.08
C MET A 551 0.81 44.82 -41.92
N THR A 552 -0.49 44.65 -42.15
CA THR A 552 -1.52 45.67 -41.87
C THR A 552 -2.00 45.57 -40.41
N PRO A 553 -2.64 46.61 -39.84
CA PRO A 553 -3.22 46.53 -38.50
C PRO A 553 -4.18 45.34 -38.34
N GLN A 554 -5.01 45.06 -39.34
CA GLN A 554 -5.96 43.95 -39.34
C GLN A 554 -5.26 42.59 -39.32
N SER A 555 -4.13 42.45 -40.05
CA SER A 555 -3.31 41.25 -40.01
C SER A 555 -2.64 41.04 -38.65
N PHE A 556 -2.24 42.13 -37.96
CA PHE A 556 -1.70 42.05 -36.60
C PHE A 556 -2.76 41.65 -35.57
N GLU A 557 -3.96 42.23 -35.64
CA GLU A 557 -5.09 41.87 -34.79
C GLU A 557 -5.40 40.38 -34.93
N LYS A 558 -5.53 39.88 -36.17
CA LYS A 558 -5.82 38.46 -36.46
C LYS A 558 -4.82 37.50 -35.79
N LEU A 559 -3.57 37.90 -35.61
CA LEU A 559 -2.51 37.10 -34.99
C LEU A 559 -2.38 37.31 -33.47
N LEU A 560 -3.05 38.30 -32.89
CA LEU A 560 -2.97 38.63 -31.46
C LEU A 560 -3.38 37.46 -30.54
N PRO A 561 -4.51 36.75 -30.78
CA PRO A 561 -4.88 35.60 -29.95
C PRO A 561 -3.83 34.48 -29.97
N PHE A 562 -3.15 34.30 -31.12
CA PHE A 562 -2.11 33.29 -31.29
C PHE A 562 -0.86 33.63 -30.48
N ALA A 563 -0.48 34.91 -30.42
CA ALA A 563 0.62 35.37 -29.60
C ALA A 563 0.36 35.11 -28.09
N MET A 564 -0.87 35.34 -27.62
CA MET A 564 -1.27 35.10 -26.22
C MET A 564 -1.15 33.61 -25.82
N VAL A 565 -1.62 32.70 -26.67
CA VAL A 565 -1.54 31.26 -26.37
C VAL A 565 -0.10 30.74 -26.40
N LEU A 566 0.73 31.26 -27.31
CA LEU A 566 2.15 30.90 -27.42
C LEU A 566 3.08 31.60 -26.42
N GLY A 567 2.58 32.62 -25.72
CA GLY A 567 3.32 33.40 -24.72
C GLY A 567 4.36 34.33 -25.34
N VAL A 568 4.04 34.89 -26.51
CA VAL A 568 4.87 35.89 -27.22
C VAL A 568 4.10 37.21 -27.38
N ASP A 569 3.05 37.42 -26.59
CA ASP A 569 2.13 38.56 -26.62
C ASP A 569 2.81 39.90 -26.32
N ASP A 570 3.80 39.95 -25.42
CA ASP A 570 4.56 41.18 -25.16
C ASP A 570 5.39 41.63 -26.38
N ILE A 571 6.08 40.67 -27.01
CA ILE A 571 6.90 40.91 -28.21
C ILE A 571 5.99 41.32 -29.37
N TRP A 572 4.85 40.64 -29.52
CA TRP A 572 3.88 40.92 -30.57
C TRP A 572 3.19 42.28 -30.38
N GLY A 573 2.78 42.61 -29.14
CA GLY A 573 2.20 43.90 -28.78
C GLY A 573 3.16 45.06 -29.04
N LYS A 574 4.46 44.89 -28.76
CA LYS A 574 5.49 45.87 -29.11
C LYS A 574 5.57 46.14 -30.61
N LYS A 575 5.59 45.08 -31.43
CA LYS A 575 5.63 45.20 -32.90
C LYS A 575 4.39 45.93 -33.44
N PHE A 576 3.23 45.65 -32.85
CA PHE A 576 1.98 46.30 -33.22
C PHE A 576 2.00 47.79 -32.85
N ASP A 577 2.43 48.14 -31.65
CA ASP A 577 2.58 49.55 -31.22
C ASP A 577 3.58 50.32 -32.10
N ASP A 578 4.72 49.70 -32.45
CA ASP A 578 5.70 50.27 -33.37
C ASP A 578 5.15 50.46 -34.80
N LEU A 579 4.25 49.58 -35.25
CA LEU A 579 3.53 49.76 -36.52
C LEU A 579 2.58 50.95 -36.42
N LEU A 580 1.74 51.01 -35.38
CA LEU A 580 0.74 52.06 -35.20
C LEU A 580 1.39 53.45 -35.14
N LYS A 581 2.53 53.58 -34.44
CA LYS A 581 3.32 54.83 -34.38
C LYS A 581 3.85 55.30 -35.74
N LYS A 582 4.02 54.40 -36.70
CA LYS A 582 4.47 54.72 -38.07
C LYS A 582 3.31 55.09 -39.00
N MET A 583 2.07 54.86 -38.59
CA MET A 583 0.90 55.21 -39.39
C MET A 583 0.53 56.68 -39.23
N SER A 584 -0.01 57.27 -40.29
CA SER A 584 -0.41 58.68 -40.35
C SER A 584 -1.83 58.95 -39.85
N TYR A 585 -2.58 57.93 -39.43
CA TYR A 585 -3.95 58.04 -38.93
C TYR A 585 -4.09 57.36 -37.56
N GLU A 586 -5.00 57.90 -36.75
CA GLU A 586 -5.33 57.34 -35.44
C GLU A 586 -6.17 56.07 -35.64
N TYR A 587 -5.63 54.93 -35.20
CA TYR A 587 -6.31 53.65 -35.29
C TYR A 587 -7.29 53.50 -34.12
N GLN A 588 -8.51 53.07 -34.42
CA GLN A 588 -9.54 52.73 -33.43
C GLN A 588 -9.96 51.27 -33.62
N SER A 589 -9.95 50.51 -32.52
CA SER A 589 -10.45 49.14 -32.51
C SER A 589 -11.98 49.13 -32.45
N ASN A 590 -12.61 48.36 -33.34
CA ASN A 590 -14.06 48.16 -33.33
C ASN A 590 -14.50 47.02 -32.39
N TRP A 591 -13.58 46.11 -32.07
CA TRP A 591 -13.86 44.88 -31.30
C TRP A 591 -13.58 45.02 -29.80
N TYR A 592 -12.75 45.99 -29.39
CA TYR A 592 -12.43 46.28 -28.00
C TYR A 592 -12.67 47.76 -27.67
N VAL A 593 -13.38 48.02 -26.59
CA VAL A 593 -13.68 49.36 -26.07
C VAL A 593 -13.21 49.42 -24.62
N GLY A 594 -12.27 50.31 -24.27
CA GLY A 594 -11.73 50.39 -22.92
C GLY A 594 -10.98 51.69 -22.63
N SER A 595 -10.74 51.96 -21.34
CA SER A 595 -10.06 53.18 -20.86
C SER A 595 -8.56 53.21 -21.18
N SER A 596 -7.94 52.07 -21.49
CA SER A 596 -6.53 52.00 -21.86
C SER A 596 -6.33 52.27 -23.36
N MET A 597 -6.06 53.53 -23.71
CA MET A 597 -5.59 53.94 -25.05
C MET A 597 -4.18 53.41 -25.41
N ASN A 598 -3.55 52.60 -24.55
CA ASN A 598 -2.19 52.09 -24.76
C ASN A 598 -2.21 50.71 -25.45
N HIS A 599 -2.13 50.73 -26.77
CA HIS A 599 -2.18 49.57 -27.66
C HIS A 599 -1.07 48.55 -27.38
N PHE A 600 0.07 48.98 -26.85
CA PHE A 600 1.16 48.12 -26.39
C PHE A 600 0.75 47.14 -25.29
N ALA A 601 -0.04 47.60 -24.31
CA ALA A 601 -0.40 46.82 -23.13
C ALA A 601 -1.73 46.05 -23.30
N MET A 602 -2.47 46.28 -24.39
CA MET A 602 -3.79 45.68 -24.62
C MET A 602 -3.74 44.14 -24.58
N ALA A 603 -2.77 43.54 -25.26
CA ALA A 603 -2.59 42.09 -25.34
C ALA A 603 -2.35 41.47 -23.96
N SER A 604 -1.43 42.05 -23.20
CA SER A 604 -1.01 41.56 -21.89
C SER A 604 -2.07 41.83 -20.82
N VAL A 605 -2.81 42.94 -20.90
CA VAL A 605 -3.97 43.23 -20.05
C VAL A 605 -5.09 42.22 -20.28
N LEU A 606 -5.47 41.94 -21.53
CA LEU A 606 -6.46 40.91 -21.83
C LEU A 606 -5.98 39.53 -21.36
N ASN A 607 -4.72 39.19 -21.62
CA ASN A 607 -4.16 37.89 -21.23
C ASN A 607 -4.10 37.69 -19.71
N SER A 608 -3.84 38.75 -18.94
CA SER A 608 -3.74 38.68 -17.47
C SER A 608 -5.08 38.91 -16.76
N SER A 609 -5.76 40.02 -17.04
CA SER A 609 -6.92 40.51 -16.27
C SER A 609 -8.22 39.81 -16.67
N LEU A 610 -8.48 39.63 -17.97
CA LEU A 610 -9.67 38.91 -18.43
C LEU A 610 -9.55 37.41 -18.12
N THR A 611 -8.36 36.81 -18.30
CA THR A 611 -8.10 35.42 -17.89
C THR A 611 -8.34 35.21 -16.40
N GLN A 612 -7.86 36.11 -15.54
CA GLN A 612 -8.07 36.03 -14.09
C GLN A 612 -9.56 36.14 -13.75
N SER A 613 -10.29 37.05 -14.40
CA SER A 613 -11.73 37.25 -14.20
C SER A 613 -12.55 36.02 -14.63
N ILE A 614 -12.20 35.40 -15.76
CA ILE A 614 -12.79 34.13 -16.19
C ILE A 614 -12.51 33.02 -15.15
N GLN A 615 -11.27 32.93 -14.68
CA GLN A 615 -10.88 31.89 -13.73
C GLN A 615 -11.60 32.02 -12.39
N SER A 616 -11.71 33.23 -11.84
CA SER A 616 -12.43 33.45 -10.58
C SER A 616 -13.93 33.28 -10.75
N SER A 617 -14.49 33.60 -11.93
CA SER A 617 -15.90 33.36 -12.23
C SER A 617 -16.23 31.87 -12.42
N ALA A 618 -15.26 31.05 -12.82
CA ALA A 618 -15.46 29.62 -13.07
C ALA A 618 -15.09 28.71 -11.89
N THR A 619 -14.57 29.24 -10.77
CA THR A 619 -14.11 28.44 -9.63
C THR A 619 -14.99 28.63 -8.39
N GLN A 620 -15.59 27.55 -7.92
CA GLN A 620 -16.41 27.55 -6.71
C GLN A 620 -15.51 27.72 -5.45
N PRO A 621 -15.92 28.50 -4.43
CA PRO A 621 -15.19 28.58 -3.16
C PRO A 621 -15.19 27.21 -2.45
N SER A 622 -14.03 26.72 -2.01
CA SER A 622 -13.93 25.46 -1.26
C SER A 622 -14.06 25.67 0.26
N SER A 623 -14.83 24.79 0.90
CA SER A 623 -14.80 24.57 2.35
C SER A 623 -13.91 23.36 2.66
N SER A 624 -13.01 23.47 3.64
CA SER A 624 -12.05 22.43 4.00
C SER A 624 -12.54 21.58 5.17
N GLY A 625 -12.54 20.25 5.01
CA GLY A 625 -12.78 19.27 6.06
C GLY A 625 -11.65 18.23 6.08
N SER A 626 -11.16 17.92 7.29
CA SER A 626 -10.02 17.06 7.62
C SER A 626 -10.44 15.73 8.25
N SER A 627 -9.58 14.69 8.12
CA SER A 627 -9.33 13.50 8.99
C SER A 627 -9.21 12.23 8.13
N SER A 628 -8.49 11.14 8.44
CA SER A 628 -7.52 10.71 9.46
C SER A 628 -7.16 9.26 9.06
N GLY A 629 -5.93 8.80 9.33
CA GLY A 629 -5.55 7.39 9.21
C GLY A 629 -5.45 6.69 10.57
N SER A 630 -5.45 5.36 10.61
CA SER A 630 -4.32 4.50 11.02
C SER A 630 -4.76 3.04 11.20
N GLY A 631 -3.85 2.10 10.97
CA GLY A 631 -3.86 0.76 11.55
C GLY A 631 -2.74 0.62 12.59
N SER A 632 -2.72 -0.47 13.36
CA SER A 632 -1.54 -0.95 14.11
C SER A 632 -1.73 -2.43 14.49
N GLY A 633 -0.63 -3.18 14.64
CA GLY A 633 -0.59 -4.57 15.11
C GLY A 633 0.49 -4.81 16.17
N GLY A 634 0.66 -6.10 16.57
CA GLY A 634 1.91 -6.73 17.04
C GLY A 634 2.00 -7.20 18.51
N GLY A 635 2.52 -8.44 18.71
CA GLY A 635 3.42 -8.84 19.83
C GLY A 635 3.06 -10.07 20.71
N GLY A 636 4.00 -11.01 20.93
CA GLY A 636 3.92 -12.20 21.82
C GLY A 636 5.21 -12.50 22.65
N PHE A 637 5.20 -13.51 23.58
CA PHE A 637 6.27 -13.86 24.56
C PHE A 637 6.51 -15.40 24.79
N SER A 638 7.68 -15.81 25.38
CA SER A 638 8.29 -17.12 25.90
C SER A 638 7.77 -18.53 25.43
N GLY A 639 7.99 -19.72 26.07
CA GLY A 639 7.24 -20.99 25.77
C GLY A 639 7.89 -22.16 25.02
N GLY A 640 9.21 -22.26 25.00
CA GLY A 640 9.96 -23.05 24.02
C GLY A 640 9.88 -24.59 24.03
N GLY A 641 9.01 -25.24 24.80
CA GLY A 641 8.92 -26.70 24.90
C GLY A 641 7.83 -27.34 24.03
N GLY A 642 8.05 -28.58 23.56
CA GLY A 642 7.12 -29.29 22.66
C GLY A 642 5.96 -30.07 23.30
N GLY A 643 5.77 -29.91 24.60
CA GLY A 643 4.80 -30.67 25.39
C GLY A 643 3.59 -29.85 25.79
N GLY A 644 2.89 -30.28 26.85
CA GLY A 644 1.64 -29.72 27.35
C GLY A 644 1.50 -28.20 27.27
N GLY A 645 0.37 -27.73 26.75
CA GLY A 645 -0.01 -26.31 26.75
C GLY A 645 -0.61 -25.92 28.10
N GLY A 646 -1.56 -26.72 28.59
CA GLY A 646 -2.20 -26.51 29.89
C GLY A 646 -3.54 -27.23 29.99
N GLY A 647 -4.49 -26.65 30.72
CA GLY A 647 -5.81 -27.24 30.90
C GLY A 647 -6.68 -26.52 31.94
N GLY A 648 -7.90 -26.99 32.11
CA GLY A 648 -8.84 -26.40 33.06
C GLY A 648 -10.07 -27.27 33.25
N GLY A 649 -11.03 -26.75 34.01
CA GLY A 649 -12.35 -27.36 34.16
C GLY A 649 -13.33 -26.77 33.15
N TRP A 650 -14.36 -27.53 32.79
CA TRP A 650 -15.43 -27.09 31.90
C TRP A 650 -16.79 -27.60 32.34
#